data_AF-A0A7W8YM65-F1
#
_entry.id   AF-A0A7W8YM65-F1
#
_cell.length_a   1.000
_cell.length_b   1.000
_cell.length_c   1.000
_cell.angle_alpha   90.00
_cell.angle_beta   90.00
_cell.angle_gamma   90.00
#
_symmetry.space_group_name_H-M   'P 1'
#
loop_
_entity.id
_entity.type
_entity.pdbx_description
1 polymer ?
#
loop_
_entity_poly.entity_id
_entity_poly.type
_entity_poly.pdbx_seq_one_letter_code
_entity_poly.pdbx_strand_id
1 'polypeptide(L)'
;MSAIGGERDVLLQATAERFSTLADGKAILMAGATPIFHVDSNGVGAPASIAITAKPVNVVGDIVFTVSAGTALRVNGNVATVDFATMGTDTALVQARIREFGVDYIANYMVSKVFDGKTGDTGLAGLNTGQAFAYKRATVAPIDSPGDVVFTFSTASITTPAGNDLANGWSKNIPAGTAPLYVRVASASSRNAMSNIVSNEWAAAVQLAKDGADGLNVSSVRIFQRGTTNIAPALPTARCTFTFATGALAGLNGGWSTQVPTTGGGYLFTSGATAAGRGATDDIEANEWAAAARLAADGAAGQRGTVTVTAPGYSSWSDASAVYELGLAGYGAPINRDTVTLYDAKNAVTKFFVDGAWLALGTVLNGNLLVDGTVAAKALAVDKLSAVSANLGNVTAGDLYGTTLHGGPGYPTNAYAWPSNGGSGFHLSAAGLLLGNKAAGRYVELRESGDIDTPQFKTVGGKAEFTGDIFTGVAPGFRIEMGPGDPVYAMWAGSGAKNDTNAIFFLKRSGAGYFGGSLSAGTLRTSVTNPTFGPSQSVTTGPFGSNGGSITVVGSIDMTSQETSYNYNFSAGEGSTGCNFTLFRRLGNDAEVPVHTFYLLGVASYDNYGSVDDLSSATRSLNGSFTFVDPVKSTLPRTYRLATAITYQEFKYTKKIGAPPVLDLGGASGQRLTIITTE
;
A
#
# COMPACT_ATOMS: atom_id res chain seq x y z
N MET A 1 67.58 67.93 11.66
CA MET A 1 66.95 68.00 10.33
C MET A 1 65.47 67.71 10.50
N SER A 2 64.61 68.72 10.38
CA SER A 2 63.17 68.59 10.63
C SER A 2 62.37 69.48 9.68
N ALA A 3 61.13 69.07 9.49
CA ALA A 3 59.99 69.77 8.89
C ALA A 3 59.95 69.78 7.35
N ILE A 4 59.57 68.63 6.82
CA ILE A 4 58.74 68.47 5.63
C ILE A 4 57.46 69.31 5.85
N GLY A 5 57.31 70.43 5.16
CA GLY A 5 56.13 71.30 5.33
C GLY A 5 56.11 72.45 4.33
N GLY A 6 55.77 72.15 3.08
CA GLY A 6 55.56 73.18 2.06
C GLY A 6 55.10 72.61 0.72
N GLU A 7 55.63 71.46 0.30
CA GLU A 7 55.27 70.85 -1.00
C GLU A 7 54.02 69.97 -0.92
N ARG A 8 53.70 69.43 0.27
CA ARG A 8 52.50 68.59 0.46
C ARG A 8 51.20 69.39 0.41
N ASP A 9 51.20 70.62 0.93
CA ASP A 9 49.97 71.43 1.00
C ASP A 9 49.63 72.08 -0.35
N VAL A 10 50.62 72.41 -1.18
CA VAL A 10 50.38 72.91 -2.54
C VAL A 10 49.94 71.79 -3.49
N LEU A 11 50.41 70.55 -3.27
CA LEU A 11 49.91 69.37 -4.00
C LEU A 11 48.50 68.93 -3.56
N LEU A 12 48.12 69.17 -2.29
CA LEU A 12 46.77 68.88 -1.79
C LEU A 12 45.72 69.92 -2.24
N GLN A 13 46.14 71.16 -2.55
CA GLN A 13 45.24 72.18 -3.11
C GLN A 13 45.11 72.12 -4.65
N ALA A 14 45.99 71.40 -5.35
CA ALA A 14 45.97 71.23 -6.81
C ALA A 14 45.40 69.88 -7.29
N THR A 15 45.00 68.99 -6.38
CA THR A 15 44.25 67.78 -6.77
C THR A 15 42.78 68.13 -7.00
N ALA A 16 42.31 67.85 -8.22
CA ALA A 16 40.90 67.90 -8.61
C ALA A 16 39.99 67.34 -7.49
N GLU A 17 38.85 67.99 -7.31
CA GLU A 17 37.80 67.61 -6.37
C GLU A 17 37.69 66.09 -6.28
N ARG A 18 37.83 65.54 -5.07
CA ARG A 18 37.62 64.12 -4.81
C ARG A 18 36.16 63.81 -5.14
N PHE A 19 35.91 63.41 -6.40
CA PHE A 19 34.62 62.90 -6.83
C PHE A 19 34.21 61.78 -5.90
N SER A 20 33.05 61.98 -5.28
CA SER A 20 32.34 61.01 -4.45
C SER A 20 32.43 59.62 -5.08
N THR A 21 32.82 58.64 -4.27
CA THR A 21 32.94 57.24 -4.68
C THR A 21 31.56 56.70 -5.04
N LEU A 22 31.49 55.64 -5.87
CA LEU A 22 30.27 54.90 -6.27
C LEU A 22 29.37 54.41 -5.10
N ALA A 23 29.71 54.74 -3.85
CA ALA A 23 29.00 54.39 -2.63
C ALA A 23 27.86 55.36 -2.23
N ASP A 24 27.67 56.51 -2.89
CA ASP A 24 26.61 57.49 -2.54
C ASP A 24 25.21 57.16 -3.12
N GLY A 25 25.07 56.06 -3.87
CA GLY A 25 23.78 55.63 -4.41
C GLY A 25 23.18 56.59 -5.45
N LYS A 26 24.02 57.37 -6.15
CA LYS A 26 23.61 58.35 -7.16
C LYS A 26 23.09 57.66 -8.42
N ALA A 27 21.81 57.86 -8.76
CA ALA A 27 21.17 57.26 -9.93
C ALA A 27 19.98 58.08 -10.43
N ILE A 28 19.52 57.76 -11.64
CA ILE A 28 18.20 58.18 -12.12
C ILE A 28 17.33 56.93 -12.20
N LEU A 29 16.17 56.95 -11.56
CA LEU A 29 15.17 55.89 -11.70
C LEU A 29 14.09 56.34 -12.68
N MET A 30 13.75 55.51 -13.65
CA MET A 30 12.66 55.78 -14.60
C MET A 30 11.51 54.81 -14.42
N ALA A 31 10.28 55.33 -14.40
CA ALA A 31 9.08 54.54 -14.28
C ALA A 31 7.97 55.08 -15.19
N GLY A 32 7.34 54.20 -15.95
CA GLY A 32 6.11 54.45 -16.70
C GLY A 32 5.01 53.45 -16.31
N ALA A 33 3.76 53.79 -16.58
CA ALA A 33 2.60 52.95 -16.23
C ALA A 33 2.56 51.61 -16.98
N THR A 34 3.16 51.55 -18.18
CA THR A 34 3.33 50.34 -19.00
C THR A 34 4.49 50.56 -19.96
N PRO A 35 5.27 49.52 -20.31
CA PRO A 35 6.27 49.60 -21.38
C PRO A 35 5.68 49.30 -22.77
N ILE A 36 4.37 49.07 -22.89
CA ILE A 36 3.77 48.65 -24.17
C ILE A 36 2.54 49.49 -24.58
N PHE A 37 2.42 49.64 -25.90
CA PHE A 37 1.17 49.95 -26.58
C PHE A 37 0.62 48.66 -27.20
N HIS A 38 -0.55 48.21 -26.76
CA HIS A 38 -1.29 47.16 -27.47
C HIS A 38 -1.94 47.78 -28.71
N VAL A 39 -1.76 47.15 -29.87
CA VAL A 39 -2.29 47.60 -31.15
C VAL A 39 -3.31 46.58 -31.64
N ASP A 40 -4.56 46.99 -31.72
CA ASP A 40 -5.62 46.12 -32.18
C ASP A 40 -5.51 45.80 -33.69
N SER A 41 -6.36 44.90 -34.16
CA SER A 41 -6.42 44.49 -35.57
C SER A 41 -6.82 45.62 -36.54
N ASN A 42 -7.25 46.79 -36.02
CA ASN A 42 -7.55 48.00 -36.79
C ASN A 42 -6.40 49.02 -36.76
N GLY A 43 -5.28 48.71 -36.08
CA GLY A 43 -4.09 49.57 -36.01
C GLY A 43 -4.15 50.65 -34.93
N VAL A 44 -5.13 50.60 -34.01
CA VAL A 44 -5.28 51.59 -32.92
C VAL A 44 -4.49 51.14 -31.70
N GLY A 45 -3.63 52.02 -31.19
CA GLY A 45 -2.79 51.76 -30.01
C GLY A 45 -3.41 52.21 -28.69
N ALA A 46 -3.30 51.38 -27.64
CA ALA A 46 -3.71 51.67 -26.28
C ALA A 46 -2.58 51.35 -25.26
N PRO A 47 -2.31 52.21 -24.26
CA PRO A 47 -2.91 53.54 -24.05
C PRO A 47 -2.54 54.53 -25.16
N ALA A 48 -3.21 55.67 -25.27
CA ALA A 48 -2.88 56.65 -26.32
C ALA A 48 -1.49 57.29 -26.12
N SER A 49 -0.99 57.29 -24.88
CA SER A 49 0.33 57.77 -24.50
C SER A 49 0.84 57.11 -23.23
N ILE A 50 2.16 57.11 -23.06
CA ILE A 50 2.87 56.57 -21.89
C ILE A 50 3.73 57.68 -21.31
N ALA A 51 3.40 58.09 -20.08
CA ALA A 51 4.19 59.04 -19.31
C ALA A 51 5.27 58.29 -18.51
N ILE A 52 6.52 58.69 -18.69
CA ILE A 52 7.71 58.13 -18.06
C ILE A 52 8.31 59.20 -17.15
N THR A 53 8.30 58.95 -15.84
CA THR A 53 8.84 59.86 -14.84
C THR A 53 10.27 59.47 -14.50
N ALA A 54 11.20 60.42 -14.58
CA ALA A 54 12.57 60.27 -14.09
C ALA A 54 12.71 60.89 -12.69
N LYS A 55 13.23 60.12 -11.73
CA LYS A 55 13.48 60.58 -10.37
C LYS A 55 15.00 60.54 -10.09
N PRO A 56 15.63 61.70 -9.83
CA PRO A 56 17.00 61.71 -9.35
C PRO A 56 17.06 61.14 -7.93
N VAL A 57 18.04 60.27 -7.68
CA VAL A 57 18.38 59.73 -6.36
C VAL A 57 19.79 60.17 -6.05
N ASN A 58 19.97 61.00 -5.02
CA ASN A 58 21.23 61.55 -4.55
C ASN A 58 22.10 62.30 -5.58
N VAL A 59 21.58 62.56 -6.78
CA VAL A 59 22.21 63.34 -7.85
C VAL A 59 21.45 64.67 -8.02
N VAL A 60 22.17 65.78 -8.09
CA VAL A 60 21.59 67.12 -8.27
C VAL A 60 21.91 67.65 -9.67
N GLY A 61 20.90 68.11 -10.38
CA GLY A 61 21.02 68.73 -11.70
C GLY A 61 19.74 68.58 -12.51
N ASP A 62 19.67 69.28 -13.64
CA ASP A 62 18.51 69.24 -14.52
C ASP A 62 18.47 67.92 -15.30
N ILE A 63 17.27 67.33 -15.40
CA ILE A 63 17.04 66.14 -16.21
C ILE A 63 16.86 66.55 -17.67
N VAL A 64 17.68 65.99 -18.55
CA VAL A 64 17.53 66.09 -20.00
C VAL A 64 17.05 64.75 -20.54
N PHE A 65 15.90 64.76 -21.21
CA PHE A 65 15.37 63.57 -21.89
C PHE A 65 15.74 63.54 -23.36
N THR A 66 15.99 62.33 -23.87
CA THR A 66 16.13 62.02 -25.29
C THR A 66 15.33 60.77 -25.63
N VAL A 67 14.95 60.59 -26.89
CA VAL A 67 14.32 59.36 -27.39
C VAL A 67 14.99 58.90 -28.68
N SER A 68 14.97 57.60 -28.94
CA SER A 68 15.39 57.04 -30.23
C SER A 68 14.65 57.69 -31.40
N ALA A 69 15.35 57.82 -32.54
CA ALA A 69 14.83 58.43 -33.75
C ALA A 69 13.52 57.78 -34.23
N GLY A 70 12.62 58.58 -34.81
CA GLY A 70 11.29 58.13 -35.27
C GLY A 70 10.18 58.21 -34.21
N THR A 71 10.50 58.69 -33.01
CA THR A 71 9.53 58.99 -31.94
C THR A 71 9.75 60.41 -31.42
N ALA A 72 8.67 61.11 -31.08
CA ALA A 72 8.75 62.43 -30.44
C ALA A 72 8.41 62.32 -28.94
N LEU A 73 9.02 63.18 -28.12
CA LEU A 73 8.69 63.31 -26.70
C LEU A 73 8.01 64.64 -26.41
N ARG A 74 7.04 64.61 -25.50
CA ARG A 74 6.57 65.80 -24.78
C ARG A 74 7.10 65.77 -23.36
N VAL A 75 7.97 66.71 -23.01
CA VAL A 75 8.60 66.78 -21.68
C VAL A 75 7.95 67.88 -20.85
N ASN A 76 7.57 67.57 -19.60
CA ASN A 76 7.13 68.54 -18.61
C ASN A 76 7.82 68.26 -17.27
N GLY A 77 8.83 69.06 -16.96
CA GLY A 77 9.72 68.84 -15.82
C GLY A 77 10.36 67.45 -15.87
N ASN A 78 10.11 66.64 -14.86
CA ASN A 78 10.71 65.32 -14.70
C ASN A 78 9.95 64.20 -15.42
N VAL A 79 8.97 64.51 -16.27
CA VAL A 79 8.14 63.53 -16.98
C VAL A 79 8.29 63.69 -18.49
N ALA A 80 8.70 62.62 -19.17
CA ALA A 80 8.69 62.50 -20.62
C ALA A 80 7.53 61.61 -21.07
N THR A 81 6.65 62.14 -21.94
CA THR A 81 5.52 61.39 -22.48
C THR A 81 5.81 60.98 -23.92
N VAL A 82 5.62 59.70 -24.22
CA VAL A 82 5.60 59.15 -25.59
C VAL A 82 4.13 58.97 -25.99
N ASP A 83 3.71 59.56 -27.10
CA ASP A 83 2.37 59.34 -27.65
C ASP A 83 2.42 58.23 -28.71
N PHE A 84 1.44 57.31 -28.73
CA PHE A 84 1.40 56.22 -29.71
C PHE A 84 1.40 56.74 -31.15
N ALA A 85 0.69 57.86 -31.39
CA ALA A 85 0.55 58.49 -32.69
C ALA A 85 1.87 59.07 -33.23
N THR A 86 2.80 59.46 -32.36
CA THR A 86 4.08 60.07 -32.77
C THR A 86 5.23 59.07 -32.71
N MET A 87 5.01 57.88 -32.16
CA MET A 87 5.93 56.75 -32.20
C MET A 87 5.78 56.03 -33.54
N GLY A 88 6.57 56.42 -34.54
CA GLY A 88 6.54 55.83 -35.90
C GLY A 88 7.19 54.46 -36.01
N THR A 89 7.89 54.01 -34.96
CA THR A 89 8.57 52.72 -34.87
C THR A 89 7.83 51.76 -33.94
N ASP A 90 8.11 50.46 -34.07
CA ASP A 90 7.51 49.44 -33.18
C ASP A 90 8.17 49.43 -31.80
N THR A 91 9.39 49.97 -31.67
CA THR A 91 10.05 50.18 -30.37
C THR A 91 10.69 51.56 -30.29
N ALA A 92 10.74 52.13 -29.09
CA ALA A 92 11.37 53.42 -28.82
C ALA A 92 12.08 53.41 -27.47
N LEU A 93 13.31 53.91 -27.42
CA LEU A 93 14.12 53.99 -26.20
C LEU A 93 14.11 55.42 -25.67
N VAL A 94 13.52 55.65 -24.51
CA VAL A 94 13.55 56.94 -23.80
C VAL A 94 14.72 56.92 -22.82
N GLN A 95 15.54 57.96 -22.85
CA GLN A 95 16.72 58.11 -21.99
C GLN A 95 16.63 59.41 -21.20
N ALA A 96 16.86 59.34 -19.89
CA ALA A 96 17.03 60.51 -19.02
C ALA A 96 18.49 60.65 -18.61
N ARG A 97 19.01 61.88 -18.62
CA ARG A 97 20.39 62.18 -18.26
C ARG A 97 20.47 63.39 -17.32
N ILE A 98 21.34 63.29 -16.31
CA ILE A 98 21.75 64.41 -15.45
C ILE A 98 23.28 64.49 -15.49
N ARG A 99 23.83 65.69 -15.64
CA ARG A 99 25.27 65.94 -15.53
C ARG A 99 25.57 66.65 -14.22
N GLU A 100 26.26 65.98 -13.30
CA GLU A 100 26.66 66.52 -12.00
C GLU A 100 28.20 66.44 -11.91
N PHE A 101 28.86 67.56 -11.63
CA PHE A 101 30.32 67.71 -11.57
C PHE A 101 31.08 67.04 -12.75
N GLY A 102 30.54 67.10 -13.98
CA GLY A 102 31.18 66.55 -15.18
C GLY A 102 30.94 65.07 -15.47
N VAL A 103 30.19 64.35 -14.62
CA VAL A 103 29.79 62.94 -14.84
C VAL A 103 28.34 62.87 -15.31
N ASP A 104 28.08 62.04 -16.32
CA ASP A 104 26.74 61.80 -16.85
C ASP A 104 26.09 60.56 -16.21
N TYR A 105 25.01 60.78 -15.47
CA TYR A 105 24.14 59.72 -14.96
C TYR A 105 23.01 59.52 -15.96
N ILE A 106 22.83 58.28 -16.41
CA ILE A 106 21.90 57.95 -17.49
C ILE A 106 20.99 56.80 -17.07
N ALA A 107 19.70 56.90 -17.38
CA ALA A 107 18.74 55.81 -17.27
C ALA A 107 17.95 55.64 -18.57
N ASN A 108 17.54 54.41 -18.89
CA ASN A 108 16.85 54.06 -20.14
C ASN A 108 15.51 53.34 -19.83
N TYR A 109 14.49 53.57 -20.66
CA TYR A 109 13.17 52.95 -20.58
C TYR A 109 12.66 52.66 -21.99
N MET A 110 12.35 51.40 -22.29
CA MET A 110 11.93 50.96 -23.62
C MET A 110 10.41 50.89 -23.71
N VAL A 111 9.85 51.42 -24.79
CA VAL A 111 8.44 51.34 -25.15
C VAL A 111 8.29 50.49 -26.42
N SER A 112 7.32 49.57 -26.47
CA SER A 112 7.08 48.68 -27.62
C SER A 112 5.60 48.68 -28.06
N LYS A 113 5.35 48.54 -29.36
CA LYS A 113 4.04 48.20 -29.93
C LYS A 113 3.89 46.68 -30.02
N VAL A 114 2.69 46.16 -29.74
CA VAL A 114 2.37 44.73 -29.84
C VAL A 114 1.05 44.57 -30.59
N PHE A 115 1.05 43.90 -31.74
CA PHE A 115 -0.11 43.80 -32.65
C PHE A 115 -0.89 42.49 -32.51
N ASP A 116 -2.22 42.56 -32.65
CA ASP A 116 -3.09 41.37 -32.75
C ASP A 116 -3.09 40.72 -34.15
N GLY A 117 -3.39 39.42 -34.23
CA GLY A 117 -3.54 38.67 -35.48
C GLY A 117 -4.92 38.81 -36.15
N LYS A 118 -5.00 38.69 -37.49
CA LYS A 118 -6.27 38.65 -38.25
C LYS A 118 -6.95 37.27 -38.18
N THR A 119 -8.27 37.22 -38.08
CA THR A 119 -9.08 35.99 -38.16
C THR A 119 -9.12 35.43 -39.59
N GLY A 120 -9.05 34.09 -39.76
CA GLY A 120 -9.12 33.40 -41.06
C GLY A 120 -10.54 33.09 -41.55
N ASP A 121 -10.69 32.77 -42.84
CA ASP A 121 -11.97 32.45 -43.48
C ASP A 121 -12.56 31.10 -43.03
N THR A 122 -13.89 30.97 -43.09
CA THR A 122 -14.60 29.72 -42.75
C THR A 122 -14.50 28.67 -43.89
N GLY A 123 -14.35 27.38 -43.54
CA GLY A 123 -14.28 26.28 -44.52
C GLY A 123 -15.62 25.91 -45.19
N LEU A 124 -15.55 25.15 -46.30
CA LEU A 124 -16.73 24.71 -47.09
C LEU A 124 -17.59 23.65 -46.36
N ALA A 125 -18.90 23.64 -46.64
CA ALA A 125 -19.86 22.66 -46.11
C ALA A 125 -19.58 21.21 -46.58
N GLY A 126 -19.87 20.20 -45.73
CA GLY A 126 -19.67 18.77 -46.03
C GLY A 126 -20.58 18.20 -47.15
N LEU A 127 -20.25 17.00 -47.64
CA LEU A 127 -21.07 16.27 -48.64
C LEU A 127 -22.16 15.44 -47.97
N ASN A 128 -23.40 15.52 -48.47
CA ASN A 128 -24.48 14.59 -48.16
C ASN A 128 -24.46 13.41 -49.15
N THR A 129 -24.74 12.20 -48.68
CA THR A 129 -24.81 10.98 -49.51
C THR A 129 -26.08 10.17 -49.22
N GLY A 130 -26.67 9.51 -50.23
CA GLY A 130 -27.88 8.70 -50.10
C GLY A 130 -28.09 7.75 -51.28
N GLN A 131 -29.07 6.85 -51.19
CA GLN A 131 -29.43 5.93 -52.27
C GLN A 131 -30.91 6.05 -52.63
N ALA A 132 -31.20 6.16 -53.92
CA ALA A 132 -32.55 6.19 -54.47
C ALA A 132 -32.90 4.80 -55.01
N PHE A 133 -34.11 4.32 -54.72
CA PHE A 133 -34.61 3.01 -55.16
C PHE A 133 -35.84 3.19 -56.05
N ALA A 134 -35.95 2.36 -57.08
CA ALA A 134 -37.11 2.25 -57.94
C ALA A 134 -37.45 0.78 -58.14
N TYR A 135 -38.74 0.44 -58.12
CA TYR A 135 -39.27 -0.91 -58.21
C TYR A 135 -40.20 -1.09 -59.41
N LYS A 136 -40.20 -2.27 -60.02
CA LYS A 136 -41.10 -2.64 -61.12
C LYS A 136 -41.36 -4.13 -61.11
N ARG A 137 -42.60 -4.54 -61.37
CA ARG A 137 -42.92 -5.96 -61.61
C ARG A 137 -42.96 -6.23 -63.10
N ALA A 138 -42.28 -7.29 -63.53
CA ALA A 138 -42.21 -7.69 -64.93
C ALA A 138 -41.92 -9.19 -65.03
N THR A 139 -42.38 -9.83 -66.10
CA THR A 139 -42.07 -11.24 -66.39
C THR A 139 -40.66 -11.44 -66.94
N VAL A 140 -40.03 -10.36 -67.44
CA VAL A 140 -38.66 -10.31 -67.97
C VAL A 140 -37.93 -9.11 -67.36
N ALA A 141 -36.62 -9.22 -67.16
CA ALA A 141 -35.79 -8.15 -66.61
C ALA A 141 -35.92 -6.84 -67.42
N PRO A 142 -36.38 -5.73 -66.80
CA PRO A 142 -36.57 -4.47 -67.53
C PRO A 142 -35.25 -3.77 -67.89
N ILE A 143 -35.09 -3.40 -69.16
CA ILE A 143 -33.93 -2.64 -69.66
C ILE A 143 -34.12 -1.11 -69.58
N ASP A 144 -35.36 -0.65 -69.42
CA ASP A 144 -35.74 0.76 -69.27
C ASP A 144 -35.35 1.38 -67.91
N SER A 145 -35.24 2.72 -67.85
CA SER A 145 -34.81 3.46 -66.66
C SER A 145 -35.99 4.12 -65.92
N PRO A 146 -35.93 4.33 -64.58
CA PRO A 146 -36.93 5.09 -63.83
C PRO A 146 -37.01 6.59 -64.19
N GLY A 147 -36.08 7.08 -65.02
CA GLY A 147 -36.00 8.47 -65.47
C GLY A 147 -35.25 9.37 -64.49
N ASP A 148 -35.26 10.68 -64.79
CA ASP A 148 -34.64 11.70 -63.96
C ASP A 148 -35.46 11.92 -62.67
N VAL A 149 -34.79 11.99 -61.54
CA VAL A 149 -35.41 12.17 -60.23
C VAL A 149 -34.63 13.16 -59.36
N VAL A 150 -35.31 13.73 -58.36
CA VAL A 150 -34.66 14.53 -57.31
C VAL A 150 -34.71 13.76 -56.00
N PHE A 151 -33.55 13.54 -55.40
CA PHE A 151 -33.39 12.94 -54.08
C PHE A 151 -33.18 14.03 -53.04
N THR A 152 -34.01 14.04 -52.00
CA THR A 152 -33.89 14.98 -50.88
C THR A 152 -33.27 14.28 -49.68
N PHE A 153 -32.14 14.78 -49.19
CA PHE A 153 -31.37 14.10 -48.14
C PHE A 153 -32.09 14.12 -46.78
N SER A 154 -32.85 15.18 -46.47
CA SER A 154 -33.59 15.27 -45.19
C SER A 154 -34.73 14.25 -45.08
N THR A 155 -35.28 13.78 -46.20
CA THR A 155 -36.33 12.77 -46.24
C THR A 155 -35.84 11.39 -46.67
N ALA A 156 -34.55 11.28 -47.02
CA ALA A 156 -33.92 10.07 -47.57
C ALA A 156 -34.73 9.42 -48.70
N SER A 157 -35.32 10.24 -49.58
CA SER A 157 -36.28 9.75 -50.57
C SER A 157 -36.30 10.54 -51.86
N ILE A 158 -36.83 9.91 -52.90
CA ILE A 158 -37.14 10.58 -54.17
C ILE A 158 -38.36 11.47 -53.96
N THR A 159 -38.17 12.79 -54.03
CA THR A 159 -39.23 13.79 -53.83
C THR A 159 -39.79 14.34 -55.14
N THR A 160 -39.09 14.15 -56.25
CA THR A 160 -39.56 14.54 -57.59
C THR A 160 -39.27 13.42 -58.59
N PRO A 161 -40.26 12.98 -59.42
CA PRO A 161 -41.66 13.44 -59.51
C PRO A 161 -42.46 13.28 -58.21
N ALA A 162 -43.55 14.04 -58.03
CA ALA A 162 -44.43 13.88 -56.87
C ALA A 162 -45.26 12.58 -57.00
N GLY A 163 -45.62 11.97 -55.87
CA GLY A 163 -46.34 10.68 -55.86
C GLY A 163 -45.41 9.46 -55.91
N ASN A 164 -45.98 8.28 -56.14
CA ASN A 164 -45.25 7.01 -56.17
C ASN A 164 -44.68 6.66 -57.55
N ASP A 165 -45.32 7.15 -58.62
CA ASP A 165 -45.00 6.73 -59.98
C ASP A 165 -43.75 7.44 -60.51
N LEU A 166 -42.90 6.67 -61.19
CA LEU A 166 -41.70 7.10 -61.89
C LEU A 166 -41.86 6.79 -63.40
N ALA A 167 -40.87 7.15 -64.22
CA ALA A 167 -40.95 6.89 -65.65
C ALA A 167 -40.98 5.38 -65.95
N ASN A 168 -41.51 5.02 -67.13
CA ASN A 168 -41.50 3.65 -67.66
C ASN A 168 -42.15 2.60 -66.74
N GLY A 169 -43.10 3.00 -65.90
CA GLY A 169 -43.82 2.08 -64.99
C GLY A 169 -42.99 1.61 -63.80
N TRP A 170 -41.90 2.31 -63.49
CA TRP A 170 -41.19 2.18 -62.22
C TRP A 170 -41.93 2.95 -61.12
N SER A 171 -41.74 2.54 -59.86
CA SER A 171 -42.35 3.19 -58.70
C SER A 171 -41.39 3.28 -57.52
N LYS A 172 -41.62 4.23 -56.60
CA LYS A 172 -40.81 4.39 -55.39
C LYS A 172 -41.10 3.32 -54.35
N ASN A 173 -42.34 2.88 -54.27
CA ASN A 173 -42.83 1.80 -53.44
C ASN A 173 -42.91 0.50 -54.24
N ILE A 174 -42.85 -0.62 -53.55
CA ILE A 174 -42.98 -1.95 -54.17
C ILE A 174 -44.41 -2.13 -54.70
N PRO A 175 -44.61 -2.39 -56.01
CA PRO A 175 -45.94 -2.62 -56.56
C PRO A 175 -46.50 -3.99 -56.12
N ALA A 176 -47.83 -4.10 -56.02
CA ALA A 176 -48.53 -5.37 -55.77
C ALA A 176 -48.55 -6.27 -57.02
N GLY A 177 -48.70 -7.59 -56.85
CA GLY A 177 -48.81 -8.57 -57.93
C GLY A 177 -47.94 -9.81 -57.73
N THR A 178 -48.05 -10.77 -58.64
CA THR A 178 -47.35 -12.08 -58.59
C THR A 178 -46.22 -12.22 -59.61
N ALA A 179 -46.10 -11.28 -60.56
CA ALA A 179 -44.95 -11.24 -61.47
C ALA A 179 -43.66 -10.92 -60.68
N PRO A 180 -42.47 -11.41 -61.14
CA PRO A 180 -41.20 -11.13 -60.48
C PRO A 180 -40.97 -9.63 -60.24
N LEU A 181 -40.45 -9.32 -59.05
CA LEU A 181 -40.15 -7.96 -58.62
C LEU A 181 -38.70 -7.61 -58.96
N TYR A 182 -38.49 -6.46 -59.61
CA TYR A 182 -37.17 -5.91 -59.95
C TYR A 182 -36.93 -4.58 -59.25
N VAL A 183 -35.67 -4.28 -58.96
CA VAL A 183 -35.20 -3.02 -58.35
C VAL A 183 -34.07 -2.41 -59.18
N ARG A 184 -34.04 -1.08 -59.25
CA ARG A 184 -32.90 -0.27 -59.69
C ARG A 184 -32.49 0.68 -58.57
N VAL A 185 -31.19 1.00 -58.51
CA VAL A 185 -30.59 1.86 -57.47
C VAL A 185 -29.71 2.92 -58.12
N ALA A 186 -29.74 4.14 -57.58
CA ALA A 186 -28.81 5.22 -57.93
C ALA A 186 -28.25 5.89 -56.67
N SER A 187 -27.02 6.39 -56.74
CA SER A 187 -26.37 7.10 -55.63
C SER A 187 -26.60 8.62 -55.74
N ALA A 188 -27.06 9.24 -54.65
CA ALA A 188 -27.21 10.69 -54.51
C ALA A 188 -26.00 11.27 -53.76
N SER A 189 -25.37 12.33 -54.27
CA SER A 189 -24.26 13.02 -53.58
C SER A 189 -24.26 14.52 -53.88
N SER A 190 -24.35 15.37 -52.86
CA SER A 190 -24.42 16.83 -53.04
C SER A 190 -24.00 17.57 -51.76
N ARG A 191 -23.41 18.76 -51.92
CA ARG A 191 -23.23 19.71 -50.79
C ARG A 191 -24.51 20.50 -50.48
N ASN A 192 -25.53 20.37 -51.33
CA ASN A 192 -26.85 20.96 -51.13
C ASN A 192 -27.80 19.96 -50.45
N ALA A 193 -28.96 20.44 -50.02
CA ALA A 193 -30.00 19.62 -49.41
C ALA A 193 -30.66 18.61 -50.37
N MET A 194 -30.41 18.74 -51.68
CA MET A 194 -30.97 17.91 -52.75
C MET A 194 -29.88 17.47 -53.72
N SER A 195 -30.10 16.32 -54.36
CA SER A 195 -29.31 15.77 -55.46
C SER A 195 -30.22 15.46 -56.64
N ASN A 196 -29.86 15.95 -57.82
CA ASN A 196 -30.51 15.50 -59.06
C ASN A 196 -29.84 14.20 -59.48
N ILE A 197 -30.63 13.18 -59.76
CA ILE A 197 -30.19 11.90 -60.30
C ILE A 197 -30.74 11.79 -61.71
N VAL A 198 -29.86 11.71 -62.69
CA VAL A 198 -30.24 11.61 -64.11
C VAL A 198 -30.43 10.16 -64.53
N SER A 199 -31.19 9.93 -65.60
CA SER A 199 -31.65 8.61 -66.04
C SER A 199 -30.53 7.59 -66.29
N ASN A 200 -29.30 8.02 -66.61
CA ASN A 200 -28.14 7.15 -66.84
C ASN A 200 -27.33 6.82 -65.57
N GLU A 201 -27.65 7.42 -64.42
CA GLU A 201 -26.98 7.13 -63.14
C GLU A 201 -27.59 5.92 -62.40
N TRP A 202 -28.73 5.42 -62.89
CA TRP A 202 -29.37 4.21 -62.35
C TRP A 202 -28.63 2.94 -62.76
N ALA A 203 -28.40 2.06 -61.79
CA ALA A 203 -27.93 0.71 -62.04
C ALA A 203 -28.90 -0.10 -62.92
N ALA A 204 -28.41 -1.20 -63.50
CA ALA A 204 -29.25 -2.16 -64.21
C ALA A 204 -30.30 -2.79 -63.27
N ALA A 205 -31.44 -3.21 -63.83
CA ALA A 205 -32.49 -3.86 -63.04
C ALA A 205 -32.04 -5.21 -62.50
N VAL A 206 -32.21 -5.44 -61.21
CA VAL A 206 -31.91 -6.70 -60.53
C VAL A 206 -33.21 -7.31 -60.00
N GLN A 207 -33.40 -8.62 -60.18
CA GLN A 207 -34.55 -9.32 -59.64
C GLN A 207 -34.43 -9.41 -58.11
N LEU A 208 -35.39 -8.80 -57.42
CA LEU A 208 -35.46 -8.76 -55.96
C LEU A 208 -36.24 -9.97 -55.39
N ALA A 209 -37.32 -10.41 -56.05
CA ALA A 209 -38.14 -11.55 -55.58
C ALA A 209 -38.97 -12.23 -56.69
N LYS A 210 -39.33 -13.51 -56.49
CA LYS A 210 -40.37 -14.28 -57.24
C LYS A 210 -41.08 -15.28 -56.32
N ASP A 211 -42.30 -15.67 -56.66
CA ASP A 211 -43.08 -16.66 -55.89
C ASP A 211 -42.52 -18.10 -56.03
N GLY A 212 -42.72 -18.93 -55.01
CA GLY A 212 -42.28 -20.34 -54.94
C GLY A 212 -43.35 -21.36 -55.39
N ALA A 213 -43.00 -22.65 -55.48
CA ALA A 213 -43.95 -23.73 -55.75
C ALA A 213 -44.65 -24.21 -54.46
N ASP A 214 -45.87 -24.75 -54.58
CA ASP A 214 -46.66 -25.25 -53.44
C ASP A 214 -45.96 -26.41 -52.70
N GLY A 215 -46.10 -26.41 -51.37
CA GLY A 215 -45.55 -27.43 -50.46
C GLY A 215 -46.36 -28.73 -50.43
N LEU A 216 -45.83 -29.77 -49.77
CA LEU A 216 -46.58 -30.99 -49.47
C LEU A 216 -47.56 -30.74 -48.31
N ASN A 217 -48.80 -31.19 -48.44
CA ASN A 217 -49.68 -31.36 -47.30
C ASN A 217 -49.23 -32.63 -46.55
N VAL A 218 -48.96 -32.51 -45.25
CA VAL A 218 -48.55 -33.64 -44.39
C VAL A 218 -49.39 -33.61 -43.13
N SER A 219 -49.95 -34.76 -42.75
CA SER A 219 -50.71 -34.91 -41.51
C SER A 219 -50.48 -36.27 -40.88
N SER A 220 -50.33 -36.31 -39.55
CA SER A 220 -50.31 -37.57 -38.82
C SER A 220 -51.74 -38.06 -38.56
N VAL A 221 -52.03 -39.31 -38.91
CA VAL A 221 -53.32 -39.95 -38.65
C VAL A 221 -53.17 -40.91 -37.49
N ARG A 222 -54.11 -40.87 -36.54
CA ARG A 222 -54.11 -41.73 -35.36
C ARG A 222 -55.46 -42.39 -35.18
N ILE A 223 -55.43 -43.67 -34.83
CA ILE A 223 -56.60 -44.49 -34.58
C ILE A 223 -56.50 -45.17 -33.21
N PHE A 224 -57.66 -45.48 -32.64
CA PHE A 224 -57.81 -46.01 -31.29
C PHE A 224 -58.79 -47.16 -31.27
N GLN A 225 -58.56 -48.13 -30.37
CA GLN A 225 -59.48 -49.23 -30.10
C GLN A 225 -59.35 -49.65 -28.63
N ARG A 226 -60.46 -49.99 -27.99
CA ARG A 226 -60.45 -50.59 -26.64
C ARG A 226 -60.52 -52.12 -26.71
N GLY A 227 -59.80 -52.78 -25.80
CA GLY A 227 -59.80 -54.23 -25.62
C GLY A 227 -60.05 -54.62 -24.16
N THR A 228 -60.61 -55.82 -23.98
CA THR A 228 -60.83 -56.43 -22.65
C THR A 228 -59.58 -57.14 -22.12
N THR A 229 -58.60 -57.41 -22.98
CA THR A 229 -57.31 -58.02 -22.63
C THR A 229 -56.16 -57.09 -23.00
N ASN A 230 -54.98 -57.38 -22.46
CA ASN A 230 -53.76 -56.65 -22.76
C ASN A 230 -53.12 -57.03 -24.12
N ILE A 231 -53.86 -57.71 -25.00
CA ILE A 231 -53.37 -58.14 -26.33
C ILE A 231 -53.82 -57.11 -27.38
N ALA A 232 -52.87 -56.64 -28.19
CA ALA A 232 -53.14 -55.65 -29.22
C ALA A 232 -54.11 -56.20 -30.31
N PRO A 233 -55.16 -55.45 -30.70
CA PRO A 233 -56.04 -55.82 -31.80
C PRO A 233 -55.31 -55.84 -33.15
N ALA A 234 -55.86 -56.58 -34.13
CA ALA A 234 -55.37 -56.54 -35.50
C ALA A 234 -55.59 -55.16 -36.14
N LEU A 235 -54.61 -54.67 -36.89
CA LEU A 235 -54.67 -53.38 -37.60
C LEU A 235 -55.74 -53.37 -38.71
N PRO A 236 -56.18 -52.18 -39.17
CA PRO A 236 -57.05 -52.05 -40.33
C PRO A 236 -56.45 -52.73 -41.57
N THR A 237 -57.29 -53.42 -42.33
CA THR A 237 -56.89 -54.14 -43.54
C THR A 237 -57.37 -53.48 -44.84
N ALA A 238 -58.26 -52.47 -44.73
CA ALA A 238 -58.75 -51.71 -45.87
C ALA A 238 -57.92 -50.44 -46.08
N ARG A 239 -57.80 -50.00 -47.34
CA ARG A 239 -57.26 -48.68 -47.68
C ARG A 239 -58.13 -47.58 -47.06
N CYS A 240 -57.49 -46.62 -46.40
CA CYS A 240 -58.16 -45.50 -45.76
C CYS A 240 -57.79 -44.18 -46.45
N THR A 241 -58.76 -43.37 -46.87
CA THR A 241 -58.49 -42.08 -47.53
C THR A 241 -58.54 -40.94 -46.50
N PHE A 242 -57.47 -40.16 -46.41
CA PHE A 242 -57.35 -38.97 -45.57
C PHE A 242 -57.58 -37.69 -46.40
N THR A 243 -58.40 -36.77 -45.91
CA THR A 243 -58.63 -35.46 -46.56
C THR A 243 -57.98 -34.34 -45.75
N PHE A 244 -56.99 -33.65 -46.33
CA PHE A 244 -56.20 -32.65 -45.61
C PHE A 244 -57.03 -31.45 -45.13
N ALA A 245 -58.01 -31.01 -45.92
CA ALA A 245 -58.84 -29.85 -45.60
C ALA A 245 -59.75 -30.06 -44.37
N THR A 246 -60.17 -31.30 -44.11
CA THR A 246 -61.15 -31.63 -43.05
C THR A 246 -60.57 -32.46 -41.92
N GLY A 247 -59.38 -33.04 -42.09
CA GLY A 247 -58.81 -34.01 -41.17
C GLY A 247 -59.59 -35.33 -41.10
N ALA A 248 -60.50 -35.59 -42.05
CA ALA A 248 -61.35 -36.76 -42.05
C ALA A 248 -60.62 -37.98 -42.62
N LEU A 249 -60.77 -39.13 -41.94
CA LEU A 249 -60.33 -40.44 -42.40
C LEU A 249 -61.55 -41.28 -42.75
N ALA A 250 -61.66 -41.72 -43.99
CA ALA A 250 -62.71 -42.62 -44.48
C ALA A 250 -62.15 -44.03 -44.73
N GLY A 251 -63.00 -45.06 -44.66
CA GLY A 251 -62.62 -46.45 -44.98
C GLY A 251 -62.06 -47.28 -43.81
N LEU A 252 -62.01 -46.72 -42.59
CA LEU A 252 -61.47 -47.41 -41.42
C LEU A 252 -62.31 -48.64 -41.03
N ASN A 253 -61.65 -49.78 -40.76
CA ASN A 253 -62.28 -51.05 -40.38
C ASN A 253 -61.63 -51.67 -39.12
N GLY A 254 -62.05 -52.89 -38.75
CA GLY A 254 -61.44 -53.65 -37.65
C GLY A 254 -61.81 -53.18 -36.23
N GLY A 255 -62.82 -52.31 -36.09
CA GLY A 255 -63.21 -51.74 -34.79
C GLY A 255 -62.35 -50.57 -34.33
N TRP A 256 -61.44 -50.09 -35.17
CA TRP A 256 -60.67 -48.88 -34.96
C TRP A 256 -61.52 -47.63 -35.17
N SER A 257 -61.21 -46.57 -34.41
CA SER A 257 -61.89 -45.29 -34.45
C SER A 257 -60.87 -44.16 -34.48
N THR A 258 -61.20 -43.02 -35.09
CA THR A 258 -60.40 -41.79 -35.02
C THR A 258 -60.56 -41.05 -33.70
N GLN A 259 -61.54 -41.45 -32.88
CA GLN A 259 -61.79 -40.93 -31.53
C GLN A 259 -61.59 -42.04 -30.50
N VAL A 260 -61.09 -41.67 -29.31
CA VAL A 260 -60.93 -42.62 -28.20
C VAL A 260 -62.30 -43.22 -27.82
N PRO A 261 -62.50 -44.54 -27.93
CA PRO A 261 -63.78 -45.15 -27.56
C PRO A 261 -64.06 -44.98 -26.05
N THR A 262 -65.31 -44.70 -25.69
CA THR A 262 -65.78 -44.62 -24.29
C THR A 262 -66.19 -45.97 -23.71
N THR A 263 -66.31 -47.00 -24.56
CA THR A 263 -66.68 -48.38 -24.20
C THR A 263 -65.72 -49.38 -24.87
N GLY A 264 -65.65 -50.62 -24.39
CA GLY A 264 -64.87 -51.69 -25.03
C GLY A 264 -63.74 -52.34 -24.20
N GLY A 265 -63.67 -52.09 -22.89
CA GLY A 265 -62.72 -52.74 -21.98
C GLY A 265 -61.64 -51.80 -21.43
N GLY A 266 -60.87 -52.29 -20.46
CA GLY A 266 -59.94 -51.47 -19.66
C GLY A 266 -58.59 -51.17 -20.31
N TYR A 267 -58.31 -51.69 -21.50
CA TYR A 267 -57.07 -51.42 -22.23
C TYR A 267 -57.35 -50.58 -23.47
N LEU A 268 -56.66 -49.46 -23.62
CA LEU A 268 -56.73 -48.58 -24.79
C LEU A 268 -55.49 -48.80 -25.66
N PHE A 269 -55.70 -49.13 -26.93
CA PHE A 269 -54.66 -49.30 -27.94
C PHE A 269 -54.71 -48.17 -28.97
N THR A 270 -53.56 -47.87 -29.58
CA THR A 270 -53.43 -46.89 -30.65
C THR A 270 -52.51 -47.39 -31.77
N SER A 271 -52.79 -46.96 -32.99
CA SER A 271 -51.90 -47.09 -34.15
C SER A 271 -51.92 -45.77 -34.92
N GLY A 272 -50.92 -45.53 -35.77
CA GLY A 272 -50.86 -44.33 -36.59
C GLY A 272 -50.20 -44.56 -37.94
N ALA A 273 -50.48 -43.64 -38.86
CA ALA A 273 -49.91 -43.56 -40.20
C ALA A 273 -49.63 -42.08 -40.54
N THR A 274 -48.90 -41.81 -41.62
CA THR A 274 -48.63 -40.46 -42.11
C THR A 274 -49.31 -40.28 -43.45
N ALA A 275 -50.24 -39.31 -43.54
CA ALA A 275 -50.82 -38.88 -44.80
C ALA A 275 -49.91 -37.80 -45.43
N ALA A 276 -49.46 -37.97 -46.66
CA ALA A 276 -48.60 -37.01 -47.36
C ALA A 276 -48.92 -36.91 -48.87
N GLY A 277 -49.35 -35.73 -49.32
CA GLY A 277 -49.73 -35.53 -50.72
C GLY A 277 -49.64 -34.08 -51.19
N ARG A 278 -49.50 -33.88 -52.51
CA ARG A 278 -49.60 -32.55 -53.15
C ARG A 278 -51.05 -32.17 -53.50
N GLY A 279 -51.96 -33.14 -53.46
CA GLY A 279 -53.39 -32.94 -53.68
C GLY A 279 -54.16 -32.69 -52.37
N ALA A 280 -55.49 -32.69 -52.47
CA ALA A 280 -56.39 -32.48 -51.34
C ALA A 280 -56.56 -33.71 -50.44
N THR A 281 -56.16 -34.89 -50.91
CA THR A 281 -56.30 -36.18 -50.21
C THR A 281 -55.03 -37.02 -50.32
N ASP A 282 -54.94 -38.02 -49.45
CA ASP A 282 -53.95 -39.09 -49.51
C ASP A 282 -54.57 -40.45 -49.15
N ASP A 283 -54.09 -41.53 -49.74
CA ASP A 283 -54.59 -42.90 -49.52
C ASP A 283 -53.60 -43.68 -48.66
N ILE A 284 -54.01 -44.05 -47.45
CA ILE A 284 -53.23 -44.83 -46.49
C ILE A 284 -53.51 -46.32 -46.71
N GLU A 285 -52.51 -47.06 -47.15
CA GLU A 285 -52.57 -48.51 -47.36
C GLU A 285 -52.47 -49.30 -46.04
N ALA A 286 -52.95 -50.54 -46.05
CA ALA A 286 -53.00 -51.37 -44.83
C ALA A 286 -51.61 -51.60 -44.19
N ASN A 287 -50.55 -51.65 -45.00
CA ASN A 287 -49.16 -51.84 -44.55
C ASN A 287 -48.48 -50.55 -44.05
N GLU A 288 -49.14 -49.40 -44.14
CA GLU A 288 -48.59 -48.11 -43.69
C GLU A 288 -48.94 -47.79 -42.24
N TRP A 289 -49.87 -48.56 -41.64
CA TRP A 289 -50.17 -48.47 -40.21
C TRP A 289 -49.03 -49.04 -39.38
N ALA A 290 -48.55 -48.23 -38.43
CA ALA A 290 -47.60 -48.68 -37.42
C ALA A 290 -48.22 -49.81 -36.56
N ALA A 291 -47.36 -50.66 -35.98
CA ALA A 291 -47.78 -51.68 -35.04
C ALA A 291 -48.65 -51.08 -33.91
N ALA A 292 -49.78 -51.73 -33.61
CA ALA A 292 -50.67 -51.29 -32.54
C ALA A 292 -49.96 -51.37 -31.18
N ALA A 293 -49.97 -50.26 -30.45
CA ALA A 293 -49.35 -50.13 -29.13
C ALA A 293 -50.41 -49.84 -28.06
N ARG A 294 -50.20 -50.35 -26.85
CA ARG A 294 -51.03 -50.00 -25.71
C ARG A 294 -50.74 -48.55 -25.29
N LEU A 295 -51.75 -47.70 -25.33
CA LEU A 295 -51.68 -46.30 -24.92
C LEU A 295 -51.96 -46.15 -23.42
N ALA A 296 -52.97 -46.86 -22.90
CA ALA A 296 -53.34 -46.80 -21.49
C ALA A 296 -53.98 -48.11 -21.04
N ALA A 297 -53.94 -48.34 -19.73
CA ALA A 297 -54.83 -49.25 -19.03
C ALA A 297 -55.54 -48.45 -17.93
N ASP A 298 -56.78 -48.81 -17.61
CA ASP A 298 -57.49 -48.20 -16.49
C ASP A 298 -56.69 -48.42 -15.19
N GLY A 299 -56.58 -47.36 -14.37
CA GLY A 299 -55.82 -47.40 -13.12
C GLY A 299 -56.52 -48.20 -12.03
N ALA A 300 -55.76 -48.71 -11.06
CA ALA A 300 -56.35 -49.14 -9.79
C ALA A 300 -57.04 -47.94 -9.10
N ALA A 301 -58.10 -48.19 -8.33
CA ALA A 301 -58.75 -47.13 -7.56
C ALA A 301 -57.74 -46.45 -6.61
N GLY A 302 -57.77 -45.11 -6.55
CA GLY A 302 -56.84 -44.33 -5.72
C GLY A 302 -57.10 -44.47 -4.22
N GLN A 303 -56.04 -44.30 -3.42
CA GLN A 303 -56.12 -44.23 -1.96
C GLN A 303 -56.85 -42.93 -1.54
N ARG A 304 -57.61 -42.95 -0.44
CA ARG A 304 -58.36 -41.78 0.04
C ARG A 304 -57.43 -40.63 0.46
N GLY A 305 -57.90 -39.39 0.30
CA GLY A 305 -57.23 -38.19 0.83
C GLY A 305 -57.38 -38.03 2.35
N THR A 306 -56.62 -37.10 2.92
CA THR A 306 -56.62 -36.79 4.36
C THR A 306 -57.92 -36.08 4.74
N VAL A 307 -58.47 -36.40 5.92
CA VAL A 307 -59.77 -35.87 6.35
C VAL A 307 -59.71 -35.14 7.69
N THR A 308 -60.67 -34.26 7.92
CA THR A 308 -60.92 -33.64 9.22
C THR A 308 -62.29 -34.09 9.71
N VAL A 309 -62.35 -34.73 10.87
CA VAL A 309 -63.58 -35.20 11.51
C VAL A 309 -63.76 -34.50 12.86
N THR A 310 -64.99 -34.06 13.14
CA THR A 310 -65.34 -33.40 14.41
C THR A 310 -66.55 -34.11 14.97
N ALA A 311 -66.42 -34.69 16.17
CA ALA A 311 -67.43 -35.56 16.77
C ALA A 311 -67.80 -35.13 18.20
N PRO A 312 -69.09 -34.88 18.48
CA PRO A 312 -69.58 -34.51 19.81
C PRO A 312 -69.78 -35.73 20.72
N GLY A 313 -69.94 -35.50 22.03
CA GLY A 313 -70.32 -36.51 23.01
C GLY A 313 -69.16 -37.16 23.76
N TYR A 314 -67.94 -36.64 23.60
CA TYR A 314 -66.74 -37.19 24.20
C TYR A 314 -66.16 -36.25 25.26
N SER A 315 -66.17 -36.69 26.51
CA SER A 315 -65.64 -35.92 27.65
C SER A 315 -64.11 -36.04 27.81
N SER A 316 -63.46 -36.88 27.01
CA SER A 316 -62.01 -37.04 26.98
C SER A 316 -61.56 -37.64 25.64
N TRP A 317 -60.26 -37.55 25.35
CA TRP A 317 -59.67 -38.16 24.17
C TRP A 317 -59.41 -39.65 24.34
N SER A 318 -59.74 -40.46 23.35
CA SER A 318 -59.18 -41.81 23.18
C SER A 318 -58.89 -42.10 21.70
N ASP A 319 -57.78 -42.80 21.43
CA ASP A 319 -57.40 -43.17 20.06
C ASP A 319 -58.45 -44.09 19.42
N ALA A 320 -59.08 -44.97 20.22
CA ALA A 320 -60.16 -45.85 19.78
C ALA A 320 -61.40 -45.06 19.34
N SER A 321 -61.77 -44.00 20.08
CA SER A 321 -62.87 -43.11 19.71
C SER A 321 -62.56 -42.34 18.43
N ALA A 322 -61.33 -41.85 18.26
CA ALA A 322 -60.93 -41.15 17.04
C ALA A 322 -60.98 -42.07 15.80
N VAL A 323 -60.53 -43.31 15.94
CA VAL A 323 -60.64 -44.35 14.89
C VAL A 323 -62.10 -44.69 14.60
N TYR A 324 -62.92 -44.86 15.63
CA TYR A 324 -64.35 -45.15 15.49
C TYR A 324 -65.07 -44.06 14.70
N GLU A 325 -64.84 -42.78 15.04
CA GLU A 325 -65.49 -41.65 14.37
C GLU A 325 -65.03 -41.48 12.92
N LEU A 326 -63.76 -41.78 12.59
CA LEU A 326 -63.30 -41.86 11.21
C LEU A 326 -63.98 -42.98 10.42
N GLY A 327 -64.17 -44.13 11.04
CA GLY A 327 -64.91 -45.26 10.48
C GLY A 327 -66.39 -44.93 10.25
N LEU A 328 -67.04 -44.31 11.24
CA LEU A 328 -68.43 -43.88 11.18
C LEU A 328 -68.67 -42.85 10.07
N ALA A 329 -67.71 -41.95 9.85
CA ALA A 329 -67.73 -40.99 8.75
C ALA A 329 -67.43 -41.59 7.36
N GLY A 330 -67.25 -42.91 7.27
CA GLY A 330 -67.07 -43.64 6.01
C GLY A 330 -65.64 -43.67 5.49
N TYR A 331 -64.67 -43.21 6.28
CA TYR A 331 -63.29 -43.11 5.82
C TYR A 331 -62.40 -44.30 6.24
N GLY A 332 -62.83 -45.11 7.22
CA GLY A 332 -62.10 -46.30 7.65
C GLY A 332 -60.92 -46.00 8.58
N ALA A 333 -59.88 -46.84 8.55
CA ALA A 333 -58.73 -46.73 9.45
C ALA A 333 -57.90 -45.47 9.19
N PRO A 334 -57.41 -44.76 10.24
CA PRO A 334 -56.73 -43.47 10.10
C PRO A 334 -55.51 -43.55 9.18
N ILE A 335 -55.30 -42.50 8.39
CA ILE A 335 -54.09 -42.32 7.58
C ILE A 335 -53.34 -41.08 8.04
N ASN A 336 -52.05 -41.01 7.70
CA ASN A 336 -51.21 -39.86 8.06
C ASN A 336 -51.89 -38.55 7.63
N ARG A 337 -51.95 -37.62 8.59
CA ARG A 337 -52.53 -36.28 8.52
C ARG A 337 -54.04 -36.18 8.68
N ASP A 338 -54.73 -37.28 8.98
CA ASP A 338 -56.11 -37.21 9.44
C ASP A 338 -56.17 -36.42 10.76
N THR A 339 -57.14 -35.53 10.86
CA THR A 339 -57.35 -34.70 12.04
C THR A 339 -58.70 -35.04 12.65
N VAL A 340 -58.73 -35.33 13.95
CA VAL A 340 -59.98 -35.61 14.66
C VAL A 340 -60.11 -34.67 15.85
N THR A 341 -61.27 -34.05 15.99
CA THR A 341 -61.69 -33.29 17.17
C THR A 341 -62.78 -34.05 17.90
N LEU A 342 -62.49 -34.51 19.11
CA LEU A 342 -63.47 -35.10 20.02
C LEU A 342 -63.85 -34.05 21.06
N TYR A 343 -65.15 -33.77 21.22
CA TYR A 343 -65.60 -32.71 22.12
C TYR A 343 -66.92 -33.00 22.84
N ASP A 344 -67.16 -32.28 23.93
CA ASP A 344 -68.44 -32.11 24.62
C ASP A 344 -68.62 -30.64 25.03
N ALA A 345 -69.55 -30.35 25.94
CA ALA A 345 -69.81 -28.98 26.39
C ALA A 345 -68.68 -28.35 27.24
N LYS A 346 -67.71 -29.14 27.72
CA LYS A 346 -66.64 -28.70 28.64
C LYS A 346 -65.23 -29.05 28.15
N ASN A 347 -65.09 -29.95 27.18
CA ASN A 347 -63.83 -30.50 26.71
C ASN A 347 -63.81 -30.50 25.18
N ALA A 348 -62.69 -30.11 24.57
CA ALA A 348 -62.44 -30.29 23.15
C ALA A 348 -60.96 -30.61 22.95
N VAL A 349 -60.67 -31.76 22.36
CA VAL A 349 -59.30 -32.19 22.08
C VAL A 349 -59.20 -32.50 20.59
N THR A 350 -58.34 -31.76 19.90
CA THR A 350 -57.99 -32.02 18.51
C THR A 350 -56.62 -32.65 18.43
N LYS A 351 -56.54 -33.82 17.80
CA LYS A 351 -55.27 -34.48 17.49
C LYS A 351 -55.14 -34.78 16.00
N PHE A 352 -53.89 -34.90 15.59
CA PHE A 352 -53.42 -35.17 14.25
C PHE A 352 -52.75 -36.54 14.24
N PHE A 353 -53.14 -37.40 13.30
CA PHE A 353 -52.57 -38.74 13.16
C PHE A 353 -51.30 -38.69 12.32
N VAL A 354 -50.20 -39.22 12.83
CA VAL A 354 -48.94 -39.34 12.08
C VAL A 354 -48.17 -40.56 12.55
N ASP A 355 -47.69 -41.35 11.59
CA ASP A 355 -46.81 -42.50 11.78
C ASP A 355 -47.31 -43.49 12.85
N GLY A 356 -48.62 -43.74 12.84
CA GLY A 356 -49.26 -44.70 13.74
C GLY A 356 -49.70 -44.13 15.10
N ALA A 357 -49.53 -42.82 15.35
CA ALA A 357 -49.84 -42.20 16.63
C ALA A 357 -50.68 -40.91 16.50
N TRP A 358 -51.47 -40.59 17.53
CA TRP A 358 -52.24 -39.35 17.63
C TRP A 358 -51.51 -38.29 18.47
N LEU A 359 -51.11 -37.19 17.84
CA LEU A 359 -50.42 -36.06 18.47
C LEU A 359 -51.36 -34.86 18.62
N ALA A 360 -51.29 -34.14 19.75
CA ALA A 360 -52.07 -32.92 19.92
C ALA A 360 -51.64 -31.86 18.89
N LEU A 361 -52.60 -31.22 18.23
CA LEU A 361 -52.33 -30.32 17.10
C LEU A 361 -51.42 -29.12 17.47
N GLY A 362 -51.33 -28.76 18.76
CA GLY A 362 -50.48 -27.68 19.27
C GLY A 362 -49.00 -28.01 19.48
N THR A 363 -48.54 -29.24 19.25
CA THR A 363 -47.14 -29.65 19.53
C THR A 363 -46.26 -29.76 18.29
N VAL A 364 -46.79 -29.47 17.09
CA VAL A 364 -46.05 -29.62 15.83
C VAL A 364 -46.27 -28.38 14.98
N LEU A 365 -45.18 -27.66 14.67
CA LEU A 365 -45.20 -26.59 13.69
C LEU A 365 -44.81 -27.17 12.33
N ASN A 366 -45.68 -27.09 11.34
CA ASN A 366 -45.34 -27.47 9.97
C ASN A 366 -44.38 -26.42 9.39
N GLY A 367 -43.15 -26.81 9.03
CA GLY A 367 -42.15 -25.90 8.47
C GLY A 367 -42.60 -25.15 7.22
N ASN A 368 -43.54 -25.71 6.45
CA ASN A 368 -44.12 -25.05 5.27
C ASN A 368 -45.11 -23.92 5.62
N LEU A 369 -45.48 -23.77 6.89
CA LEU A 369 -46.29 -22.65 7.40
C LEU A 369 -45.42 -21.47 7.86
N LEU A 370 -44.09 -21.62 7.88
CA LEU A 370 -43.19 -20.52 8.15
C LEU A 370 -42.97 -19.74 6.86
N VAL A 371 -43.32 -18.45 6.87
CA VAL A 371 -43.01 -17.51 5.79
C VAL A 371 -41.76 -16.74 6.18
N ASP A 372 -40.93 -16.39 5.19
CA ASP A 372 -39.74 -15.58 5.45
C ASP A 372 -40.10 -14.31 6.24
N GLY A 373 -39.44 -14.11 7.38
CA GLY A 373 -39.65 -12.96 8.26
C GLY A 373 -40.81 -13.04 9.25
N THR A 374 -41.58 -14.15 9.32
CA THR A 374 -42.78 -14.21 10.19
C THR A 374 -42.56 -14.80 11.58
N VAL A 375 -41.38 -15.35 11.89
CA VAL A 375 -41.05 -15.79 13.25
C VAL A 375 -40.37 -14.64 13.98
N ALA A 376 -41.11 -13.97 14.87
CA ALA A 376 -40.53 -12.95 15.73
C ALA A 376 -39.45 -13.58 16.65
N ALA A 377 -38.36 -12.87 16.93
CA ALA A 377 -37.27 -13.38 17.78
C ALA A 377 -37.76 -13.88 19.17
N LYS A 378 -38.78 -13.23 19.74
CA LYS A 378 -39.42 -13.65 21.00
C LYS A 378 -40.16 -15.00 20.93
N ALA A 379 -40.46 -15.50 19.74
CA ALA A 379 -41.18 -16.74 19.51
C ALA A 379 -40.25 -17.97 19.42
N LEU A 380 -38.93 -17.76 19.36
CA LEU A 380 -37.94 -18.84 19.37
C LEU A 380 -37.30 -18.96 20.76
N ALA A 381 -38.00 -19.62 21.68
CA ALA A 381 -37.49 -20.00 23.00
C ALA A 381 -37.23 -21.52 23.01
N VAL A 382 -35.97 -21.92 23.00
CA VAL A 382 -35.56 -23.34 22.98
C VAL A 382 -34.47 -23.59 24.04
N ASP A 383 -34.55 -24.71 24.74
CA ASP A 383 -33.57 -25.06 25.78
C ASP A 383 -32.19 -25.37 25.18
N LYS A 384 -32.17 -26.06 24.04
CA LYS A 384 -30.96 -26.41 23.31
C LYS A 384 -31.21 -26.40 21.81
N LEU A 385 -30.28 -25.81 21.09
CA LEU A 385 -30.21 -25.86 19.63
C LEU A 385 -28.93 -26.60 19.23
N SER A 386 -29.03 -27.63 18.39
CA SER A 386 -27.91 -28.46 17.96
C SER A 386 -27.86 -28.62 16.45
N ALA A 387 -26.65 -28.75 15.89
CA ALA A 387 -26.43 -28.95 14.45
C ALA A 387 -27.05 -27.85 13.56
N VAL A 388 -26.93 -26.60 13.98
CA VAL A 388 -27.45 -25.45 13.23
C VAL A 388 -26.35 -24.77 12.41
N SER A 389 -26.67 -24.51 11.14
CA SER A 389 -25.93 -23.61 10.27
C SER A 389 -26.79 -22.38 10.00
N ALA A 390 -26.30 -21.19 10.31
CA ALA A 390 -27.05 -19.94 10.17
C ALA A 390 -26.13 -18.77 9.82
N ASN A 391 -26.65 -17.84 9.02
CA ASN A 391 -26.05 -16.52 8.84
C ASN A 391 -26.57 -15.61 9.96
N LEU A 392 -25.74 -15.43 10.99
CA LEU A 392 -26.09 -14.65 12.17
C LEU A 392 -25.58 -13.21 12.00
N GLY A 393 -26.45 -12.22 12.27
CA GLY A 393 -26.08 -10.82 12.37
C GLY A 393 -25.43 -10.51 13.73
N ASN A 394 -25.94 -9.49 14.42
CA ASN A 394 -25.53 -9.21 15.80
C ASN A 394 -25.94 -10.35 16.74
N VAL A 395 -24.97 -10.91 17.46
CA VAL A 395 -25.19 -11.97 18.46
C VAL A 395 -24.95 -11.41 19.85
N THR A 396 -25.99 -11.42 20.68
CA THR A 396 -25.85 -11.25 22.14
C THR A 396 -25.82 -12.64 22.77
N ALA A 397 -24.62 -13.13 23.09
CA ALA A 397 -24.43 -14.43 23.72
C ALA A 397 -23.96 -14.26 25.18
N GLY A 398 -24.24 -15.27 26.00
CA GLY A 398 -23.51 -15.48 27.26
C GLY A 398 -22.13 -16.08 26.97
N ASP A 399 -21.78 -17.14 27.68
CA ASP A 399 -20.49 -17.80 27.49
C ASP A 399 -20.46 -18.64 26.21
N LEU A 400 -19.42 -18.41 25.40
CA LEU A 400 -19.14 -19.17 24.17
C LEU A 400 -18.06 -20.22 24.44
N TYR A 401 -18.46 -21.47 24.66
CA TYR A 401 -17.55 -22.58 24.97
C TYR A 401 -17.18 -23.40 23.71
N GLY A 402 -15.88 -23.72 23.55
CA GLY A 402 -15.40 -24.58 22.46
C GLY A 402 -15.50 -23.95 21.06
N THR A 403 -15.55 -22.62 20.97
CA THR A 403 -15.69 -21.92 19.70
C THR A 403 -14.33 -21.66 19.04
N THR A 404 -14.33 -21.59 17.70
CA THR A 404 -13.21 -21.08 16.91
C THR A 404 -13.68 -19.83 16.19
N LEU A 405 -13.07 -18.69 16.47
CA LEU A 405 -13.37 -17.41 15.85
C LEU A 405 -12.21 -17.03 14.91
N HIS A 406 -12.50 -16.73 13.67
CA HIS A 406 -11.49 -16.31 12.70
C HIS A 406 -12.06 -15.25 11.77
N GLY A 407 -11.20 -14.39 11.24
CA GLY A 407 -11.63 -13.35 10.33
C GLY A 407 -10.48 -12.63 9.65
N GLY A 408 -10.78 -12.08 8.49
CA GLY A 408 -9.84 -11.39 7.62
C GLY A 408 -9.25 -12.27 6.52
N PRO A 409 -8.71 -11.67 5.44
CA PRO A 409 -8.23 -12.40 4.27
C PRO A 409 -7.13 -13.44 4.55
N GLY A 410 -6.39 -13.31 5.66
CA GLY A 410 -5.38 -14.27 6.07
C GLY A 410 -5.95 -15.60 6.58
N TYR A 411 -7.10 -15.59 7.26
CA TYR A 411 -7.61 -16.76 7.99
C TYR A 411 -8.98 -17.23 7.45
N PRO A 412 -9.04 -17.82 6.24
CA PRO A 412 -10.29 -18.24 5.61
C PRO A 412 -10.87 -19.56 6.16
N THR A 413 -10.17 -20.23 7.08
CA THR A 413 -10.59 -21.51 7.66
C THR A 413 -10.43 -21.49 9.18
N ASN A 414 -11.01 -22.50 9.84
CA ASN A 414 -10.90 -22.75 11.27
C ASN A 414 -9.58 -23.46 11.68
N ALA A 415 -8.59 -23.57 10.80
CA ALA A 415 -7.31 -24.16 11.16
C ALA A 415 -6.41 -23.15 11.91
N TYR A 416 -5.81 -23.58 13.02
CA TYR A 416 -4.82 -22.79 13.74
C TYR A 416 -3.47 -22.86 13.00
N ALA A 417 -3.24 -21.91 12.10
CA ALA A 417 -1.99 -21.79 11.35
C ALA A 417 -1.76 -20.35 10.88
N TRP A 418 -0.48 -19.97 10.75
CA TRP A 418 -0.13 -18.69 10.13
C TRP A 418 -0.50 -18.67 8.65
N PRO A 419 -1.00 -17.53 8.14
CA PRO A 419 -1.46 -17.42 6.77
C PRO A 419 -0.30 -17.43 5.78
N SER A 420 -0.35 -18.34 4.81
CA SER A 420 0.64 -18.45 3.72
C SER A 420 0.37 -17.51 2.55
N ASN A 421 -0.80 -16.88 2.51
CA ASN A 421 -1.27 -16.05 1.40
C ASN A 421 -0.88 -14.57 1.50
N GLY A 422 -0.02 -14.20 2.46
CA GLY A 422 0.37 -12.81 2.72
C GLY A 422 -0.74 -11.93 3.33
N GLY A 423 -1.95 -12.45 3.52
CA GLY A 423 -3.07 -11.75 4.13
C GLY A 423 -2.93 -11.61 5.64
N SER A 424 -3.69 -10.67 6.21
CA SER A 424 -3.77 -10.40 7.65
C SER A 424 -5.15 -10.76 8.20
N GLY A 425 -5.26 -10.89 9.51
CA GLY A 425 -6.53 -11.16 10.19
C GLY A 425 -6.30 -11.64 11.61
N PHE A 426 -7.25 -12.43 12.10
CA PHE A 426 -7.15 -13.08 13.41
C PHE A 426 -7.68 -14.52 13.38
N HIS A 427 -7.18 -15.30 14.34
CA HIS A 427 -7.70 -16.62 14.67
C HIS A 427 -7.64 -16.81 16.19
N LEU A 428 -8.75 -17.23 16.79
CA LEU A 428 -8.88 -17.58 18.21
C LEU A 428 -9.48 -18.98 18.33
N SER A 429 -8.78 -19.87 19.03
CA SER A 429 -9.25 -21.22 19.36
C SER A 429 -8.59 -21.71 20.65
N ALA A 430 -8.82 -22.98 21.00
CA ALA A 430 -8.16 -23.61 22.14
C ALA A 430 -6.62 -23.60 22.05
N ALA A 431 -6.07 -23.52 20.83
CA ALA A 431 -4.63 -23.47 20.59
C ALA A 431 -4.01 -22.09 20.91
N GLY A 432 -4.83 -21.04 20.96
CA GLY A 432 -4.38 -19.67 21.24
C GLY A 432 -5.02 -18.60 20.35
N LEU A 433 -4.37 -17.43 20.32
CA LEU A 433 -4.71 -16.27 19.50
C LEU A 433 -3.58 -15.97 18.51
N LEU A 434 -3.91 -15.90 17.23
CA LEU A 434 -3.04 -15.38 16.17
C LEU A 434 -3.61 -14.05 15.68
N LEU A 435 -2.75 -13.03 15.55
CA LEU A 435 -3.07 -11.74 14.93
C LEU A 435 -2.02 -11.41 13.87
N GLY A 436 -2.46 -10.91 12.72
CA GLY A 436 -1.58 -10.49 11.64
C GLY A 436 -0.97 -11.65 10.88
N ASN A 437 0.28 -11.49 10.44
CA ASN A 437 0.98 -12.49 9.61
C ASN A 437 2.48 -12.54 9.97
N LYS A 438 2.93 -13.70 10.42
CA LYS A 438 4.33 -13.93 10.79
C LYS A 438 5.32 -13.69 9.64
N ALA A 439 4.95 -14.06 8.41
CA ALA A 439 5.79 -13.82 7.23
C ALA A 439 5.90 -12.32 6.87
N ALA A 440 4.95 -11.48 7.29
CA ALA A 440 4.97 -10.04 7.07
C ALA A 440 5.77 -9.28 8.15
N GLY A 441 6.32 -9.97 9.15
CA GLY A 441 7.05 -9.38 10.27
C GLY A 441 6.18 -8.53 11.21
N ARG A 442 4.85 -8.61 11.10
CA ARG A 442 3.87 -7.89 11.92
C ARG A 442 2.82 -8.86 12.41
N TYR A 443 3.04 -9.38 13.62
CA TYR A 443 2.21 -10.43 14.18
C TYR A 443 2.20 -10.42 15.72
N VAL A 444 1.17 -11.05 16.29
CA VAL A 444 1.11 -11.43 17.70
C VAL A 444 0.56 -12.85 17.79
N GLU A 445 1.27 -13.73 18.47
CA GLU A 445 0.78 -15.05 18.86
C GLU A 445 0.72 -15.14 20.38
N LEU A 446 -0.44 -15.50 20.91
CA LEU A 446 -0.62 -15.88 22.31
C LEU A 446 -0.95 -17.37 22.32
N ARG A 447 -0.07 -18.19 22.89
CA ARG A 447 -0.18 -19.65 22.87
C ARG A 447 -1.02 -20.13 24.05
N GLU A 448 -1.58 -21.33 23.91
CA GLU A 448 -2.23 -22.05 25.02
C GLU A 448 -1.31 -22.25 26.25
N SER A 449 0.02 -22.24 26.07
CA SER A 449 1.01 -22.28 27.15
C SER A 449 1.11 -20.99 27.97
N GLY A 450 0.47 -19.91 27.53
CA GLY A 450 0.65 -18.56 28.08
C GLY A 450 1.86 -17.80 27.51
N ASP A 451 2.60 -18.42 26.60
CA ASP A 451 3.70 -17.75 25.90
C ASP A 451 3.19 -16.76 24.85
N ILE A 452 3.89 -15.64 24.71
CA ILE A 452 3.64 -14.59 23.73
C ILE A 452 4.78 -14.63 22.71
N ASP A 453 4.49 -14.58 21.42
CA ASP A 453 5.48 -14.44 20.35
C ASP A 453 5.10 -13.25 19.48
N THR A 454 5.96 -12.23 19.47
CA THR A 454 5.90 -11.07 18.58
C THR A 454 7.31 -10.79 18.05
N PRO A 455 7.46 -9.97 16.98
CA PRO A 455 8.78 -9.65 16.41
C PRO A 455 9.80 -9.04 17.39
N GLN A 456 9.35 -8.30 18.40
CA GLN A 456 10.20 -7.51 19.30
C GLN A 456 10.13 -7.97 20.77
N PHE A 457 9.13 -8.78 21.11
CA PHE A 457 8.91 -9.27 22.47
C PHE A 457 8.34 -10.68 22.41
N LYS A 458 8.95 -11.59 23.16
CA LYS A 458 8.39 -12.92 23.38
C LYS A 458 8.59 -13.38 24.82
N THR A 459 7.67 -14.19 25.31
CA THR A 459 7.86 -14.94 26.55
C THR A 459 8.17 -16.39 26.23
N VAL A 460 9.24 -16.92 26.82
CA VAL A 460 9.65 -18.31 26.61
C VAL A 460 10.01 -18.91 27.97
N GLY A 461 9.22 -19.87 28.44
CA GLY A 461 9.49 -20.56 29.71
C GLY A 461 9.52 -19.62 30.92
N GLY A 462 8.63 -18.62 30.94
CA GLY A 462 8.52 -17.64 32.03
C GLY A 462 9.54 -16.49 31.97
N LYS A 463 10.40 -16.42 30.95
CA LYS A 463 11.33 -15.31 30.72
C LYS A 463 10.82 -14.38 29.63
N ALA A 464 11.01 -13.08 29.81
CA ALA A 464 10.81 -12.08 28.76
C ALA A 464 12.09 -11.93 27.94
N GLU A 465 11.96 -12.10 26.62
CA GLU A 465 13.01 -11.78 25.65
C GLU A 465 12.57 -10.59 24.81
N PHE A 466 13.38 -9.53 24.82
CA PHE A 466 13.21 -8.36 23.98
C PHE A 466 14.23 -8.41 22.83
N THR A 467 13.77 -8.15 21.61
CA THR A 467 14.60 -8.11 20.40
C THR A 467 14.45 -6.76 19.71
N GLY A 468 15.57 -6.15 19.32
CA GLY A 468 15.59 -4.79 18.74
C GLY A 468 15.88 -3.72 19.79
N ASP A 469 15.44 -2.49 19.52
CA ASP A 469 15.70 -1.33 20.39
C ASP A 469 14.63 -1.23 21.48
N ILE A 470 15.08 -1.16 22.74
CA ILE A 470 14.24 -0.94 23.92
C ILE A 470 14.28 0.55 24.24
N PHE A 471 13.10 1.17 24.38
CA PHE A 471 12.93 2.60 24.63
C PHE A 471 11.99 2.81 25.81
N THR A 472 12.51 3.26 26.95
CA THR A 472 11.72 3.34 28.21
C THR A 472 11.00 4.66 28.45
N GLY A 473 11.01 5.59 27.48
CA GLY A 473 10.36 6.92 27.60
C GLY A 473 10.67 7.81 26.41
N VAL A 474 9.85 8.84 26.14
CA VAL A 474 9.97 9.71 24.95
C VAL A 474 10.85 10.94 25.19
N ALA A 475 11.62 11.35 24.18
CA ALA A 475 12.35 12.62 24.22
C ALA A 475 11.35 13.79 24.35
N PRO A 476 11.64 14.84 25.15
CA PRO A 476 12.89 15.11 25.85
C PRO A 476 13.00 14.50 27.27
N GLY A 477 12.07 13.63 27.69
CA GLY A 477 12.08 13.00 29.00
C GLY A 477 13.25 12.04 29.25
N PHE A 478 13.42 11.65 30.52
CA PHE A 478 14.37 10.62 30.89
C PHE A 478 14.01 9.29 30.23
N ARG A 479 14.99 8.63 29.63
CA ARG A 479 14.80 7.35 28.98
C ARG A 479 16.09 6.55 28.96
N ILE A 480 15.91 5.23 28.87
CA ILE A 480 16.96 4.26 28.65
C ILE A 480 16.73 3.70 27.25
N GLU A 481 17.79 3.75 26.45
CA GLU A 481 17.85 3.21 25.11
C GLU A 481 18.93 2.13 25.07
N MET A 482 18.57 0.92 24.66
CA MET A 482 19.51 -0.18 24.46
C MET A 482 19.06 -1.04 23.29
N GLY A 483 20.01 -1.51 22.48
CA GLY A 483 19.67 -2.32 21.32
C GLY A 483 20.73 -2.31 20.22
N PRO A 484 20.50 -3.06 19.14
CA PRO A 484 21.42 -3.16 18.01
C PRO A 484 21.34 -1.97 17.03
N GLY A 485 20.27 -1.17 17.05
CA GLY A 485 20.00 -0.16 16.02
C GLY A 485 20.86 1.09 16.12
N ASP A 486 21.33 1.45 17.32
CA ASP A 486 22.15 2.65 17.50
C ASP A 486 23.63 2.39 17.12
N PRO A 487 24.23 3.17 16.21
CA PRO A 487 25.60 2.96 15.73
C PRO A 487 26.68 3.40 16.74
N VAL A 488 26.35 4.24 17.72
CA VAL A 488 27.28 4.83 18.69
C VAL A 488 27.15 4.16 20.06
N TYR A 489 25.93 4.02 20.56
CA TYR A 489 25.63 3.56 21.91
C TYR A 489 25.12 2.11 21.88
N ALA A 490 25.76 1.22 22.63
CA ALA A 490 25.17 -0.06 22.99
C ALA A 490 24.07 0.13 24.06
N MET A 491 24.28 1.09 24.96
CA MET A 491 23.31 1.54 25.96
C MET A 491 23.48 3.04 26.20
N TRP A 492 22.37 3.76 26.39
CA TRP A 492 22.35 5.17 26.75
C TRP A 492 21.20 5.43 27.72
N ALA A 493 21.44 6.22 28.75
CA ALA A 493 20.41 6.71 29.66
C ALA A 493 20.62 8.21 29.90
N GLY A 494 19.55 9.00 29.80
CA GLY A 494 19.63 10.46 29.93
C GLY A 494 18.32 11.15 29.56
N SER A 495 18.33 12.48 29.54
CA SER A 495 17.19 13.33 29.14
C SER A 495 17.59 14.31 28.03
N GLY A 496 16.65 14.74 27.19
CA GLY A 496 16.96 15.58 26.02
C GLY A 496 17.54 14.82 24.83
N ALA A 497 18.26 15.51 23.94
CA ALA A 497 18.83 14.92 22.72
C ALA A 497 19.83 13.80 23.06
N LYS A 498 19.80 12.69 22.32
CA LYS A 498 20.72 11.56 22.51
C LYS A 498 22.14 11.94 22.08
N ASN A 499 22.96 12.33 23.05
CA ASN A 499 24.37 12.64 22.86
C ASN A 499 25.11 12.42 24.19
N ASP A 500 26.43 12.55 24.18
CA ASP A 500 27.25 12.35 25.37
C ASP A 500 26.93 13.36 26.47
N THR A 501 26.63 14.61 26.10
CA THR A 501 26.37 15.72 27.03
C THR A 501 25.14 15.50 27.90
N ASN A 502 24.11 14.90 27.32
CA ASN A 502 22.81 14.70 27.93
C ASN A 502 22.66 13.33 28.61
N ALA A 503 23.68 12.48 28.51
CA ALA A 503 23.69 11.18 29.16
C ALA A 503 23.96 11.34 30.65
N ILE A 504 23.32 10.51 31.46
CA ILE A 504 23.75 10.20 32.84
C ILE A 504 24.39 8.82 32.94
N PHE A 505 24.29 8.00 31.89
CA PHE A 505 25.03 6.75 31.76
C PHE A 505 25.10 6.38 30.28
N PHE A 506 26.25 5.89 29.81
CA PHE A 506 26.31 5.24 28.52
C PHE A 506 27.38 4.16 28.46
N LEU A 507 27.17 3.20 27.55
CA LEU A 507 28.18 2.33 27.01
C LEU A 507 28.16 2.48 25.49
N LYS A 508 29.27 2.95 24.92
CA LYS A 508 29.44 3.04 23.46
C LYS A 508 29.89 1.72 22.88
N ARG A 509 29.59 1.51 21.59
CA ARG A 509 30.11 0.36 20.84
C ARG A 509 31.63 0.36 20.68
N SER A 510 32.27 1.52 20.81
CA SER A 510 33.72 1.63 20.89
C SER A 510 34.32 1.09 22.20
N GLY A 511 33.48 0.71 23.18
CA GLY A 511 33.91 0.29 24.52
C GLY A 511 34.03 1.44 25.53
N ALA A 512 33.84 2.69 25.11
CA ALA A 512 33.85 3.84 26.02
C ALA A 512 32.60 3.83 26.92
N GLY A 513 32.79 3.90 28.23
CA GLY A 513 31.70 3.98 29.22
C GLY A 513 31.68 5.33 29.94
N TYR A 514 30.50 5.77 30.35
CA TYR A 514 30.30 6.96 31.16
C TYR A 514 29.25 6.71 32.24
N PHE A 515 29.50 7.25 33.42
CA PHE A 515 28.57 7.33 34.54
C PHE A 515 28.48 8.80 34.96
N GLY A 516 27.28 9.36 34.97
CA GLY A 516 26.99 10.72 35.39
C GLY A 516 26.75 10.78 36.89
N GLY A 517 27.39 11.74 37.56
CA GLY A 517 27.38 11.91 39.01
C GLY A 517 28.72 11.55 39.66
N SER A 518 28.76 11.57 41.00
CA SER A 518 29.92 11.14 41.78
C SER A 518 29.74 9.69 42.25
N LEU A 519 30.78 8.88 42.12
CA LEU A 519 30.83 7.57 42.76
C LEU A 519 31.15 7.78 44.26
N SER A 520 30.11 8.04 45.06
CA SER A 520 30.28 8.41 46.48
C SER A 520 30.89 7.30 47.36
N ALA A 521 30.91 6.05 46.87
CA ALA A 521 31.55 4.92 47.54
C ALA A 521 31.90 3.82 46.53
N GLY A 522 33.10 3.90 45.96
CA GLY A 522 33.70 2.85 45.14
C GLY A 522 35.06 3.30 44.61
N THR A 523 36.11 2.48 44.77
CA THR A 523 37.42 2.83 44.22
C THR A 523 37.50 2.35 42.76
N LEU A 524 37.49 3.27 41.79
CA LEU A 524 37.94 2.98 40.43
C LEU A 524 39.47 2.93 40.45
N ARG A 525 40.03 1.72 40.60
CA ARG A 525 41.48 1.49 40.61
C ARG A 525 41.96 1.15 39.21
N THR A 526 42.81 1.98 38.64
CA THR A 526 43.62 1.63 37.47
C THR A 526 45.08 1.63 37.90
N SER A 527 45.75 0.48 37.77
CA SER A 527 47.17 0.34 38.09
C SER A 527 47.93 -0.06 36.83
N VAL A 528 49.05 0.60 36.59
CA VAL A 528 49.99 0.23 35.53
C VAL A 528 51.30 -0.13 36.20
N THR A 529 51.82 -1.31 35.90
CA THR A 529 53.07 -1.85 36.46
C THR A 529 54.07 -2.07 35.32
N ASN A 530 55.31 -1.63 35.51
CA ASN A 530 56.45 -1.96 34.66
C ASN A 530 57.44 -2.84 35.45
N PRO A 531 57.62 -4.13 35.08
CA PRO A 531 58.53 -5.05 35.77
C PRO A 531 59.97 -5.01 35.24
N THR A 532 60.32 -4.02 34.41
CA THR A 532 61.65 -3.96 33.77
C THR A 532 62.70 -3.42 34.74
N PHE A 533 63.85 -4.09 34.81
CA PHE A 533 64.98 -3.68 35.63
C PHE A 533 65.86 -2.64 34.91
N GLY A 534 66.24 -1.56 35.59
CA GLY A 534 67.27 -0.64 35.10
C GLY A 534 67.28 0.71 35.83
N PRO A 535 68.36 1.51 35.62
CA PRO A 535 68.59 2.76 36.35
C PRO A 535 67.62 3.88 35.95
N SER A 536 66.95 3.77 34.81
CA SER A 536 65.98 4.75 34.33
C SER A 536 64.77 4.04 33.73
N GLN A 537 63.68 3.98 34.49
CA GLN A 537 62.44 3.34 34.07
C GLN A 537 61.31 4.35 34.09
N SER A 538 60.28 4.11 33.28
CA SER A 538 59.05 4.88 33.39
C SER A 538 57.80 4.04 33.15
N VAL A 539 56.68 4.53 33.66
CA VAL A 539 55.35 3.94 33.47
C VAL A 539 54.33 5.05 33.28
N THR A 540 53.42 4.88 32.32
CA THR A 540 52.41 5.89 31.96
C THR A 540 51.01 5.33 32.22
N THR A 541 50.10 6.16 32.72
CA THR A 541 48.70 5.83 33.00
C THR A 541 47.78 6.99 32.59
N GLY A 542 46.52 6.68 32.28
CA GLY A 542 45.54 7.61 31.71
C GLY A 542 45.33 7.41 30.21
N PRO A 543 44.52 8.26 29.54
CA PRO A 543 43.94 9.51 30.04
C PRO A 543 42.80 9.35 31.07
N PHE A 544 42.75 10.23 32.07
CA PHE A 544 41.68 10.32 33.10
C PHE A 544 40.97 11.67 33.07
N GLY A 545 39.65 11.70 33.00
CA GLY A 545 38.88 12.93 33.08
C GLY A 545 38.13 13.02 34.40
N SER A 546 38.49 13.95 35.28
CA SER A 546 37.85 14.09 36.60
C SER A 546 36.77 15.18 36.68
N ASN A 547 36.34 15.70 35.53
CA ASN A 547 35.32 16.75 35.41
C ASN A 547 35.51 17.95 36.39
N GLY A 548 36.76 18.38 36.60
CA GLY A 548 37.11 19.45 37.54
C GLY A 548 37.50 19.01 38.96
N GLY A 549 37.41 17.72 39.28
CA GLY A 549 37.88 17.13 40.54
C GLY A 549 39.40 16.95 40.61
N SER A 550 39.92 16.74 41.82
CA SER A 550 41.32 16.35 42.05
C SER A 550 41.53 14.88 41.71
N ILE A 551 42.72 14.50 41.25
CA ILE A 551 43.09 13.08 41.03
C ILE A 551 44.22 12.73 41.99
N THR A 552 44.09 11.61 42.71
CA THR A 552 45.17 11.10 43.56
C THR A 552 46.02 10.10 42.78
N VAL A 553 47.32 10.33 42.78
CA VAL A 553 48.32 9.50 42.10
C VAL A 553 49.26 8.92 43.15
N VAL A 554 49.40 7.60 43.18
CA VAL A 554 50.36 6.90 44.03
C VAL A 554 51.43 6.30 43.13
N GLY A 555 52.67 6.71 43.33
CA GLY A 555 53.83 6.10 42.69
C GLY A 555 54.57 5.23 43.69
N SER A 556 54.96 4.02 43.29
CA SER A 556 55.76 3.13 44.13
C SER A 556 56.83 2.38 43.35
N ILE A 557 57.92 2.07 44.05
CA ILE A 557 58.93 1.14 43.56
C ILE A 557 59.11 0.02 44.57
N ASP A 558 59.28 -1.18 44.05
CA ASP A 558 59.81 -2.32 44.78
C ASP A 558 60.95 -2.90 43.96
N MET A 559 62.18 -2.74 44.43
CA MET A 559 63.38 -3.24 43.76
C MET A 559 64.23 -3.98 44.77
N THR A 560 64.72 -5.16 44.36
CA THR A 560 65.74 -5.90 45.06
C THR A 560 66.81 -6.32 44.05
N SER A 561 68.08 -6.21 44.43
CA SER A 561 69.19 -6.73 43.66
C SER A 561 70.15 -7.38 44.64
N GLN A 562 70.40 -8.67 44.45
CA GLN A 562 71.29 -9.44 45.29
C GLN A 562 72.45 -9.94 44.45
N GLU A 563 73.66 -9.79 44.98
CA GLU A 563 74.86 -10.49 44.50
C GLU A 563 75.29 -11.49 45.57
N THR A 564 75.73 -12.67 45.16
CA THR A 564 76.17 -13.74 46.05
C THR A 564 77.50 -14.32 45.58
N SER A 565 78.30 -14.84 46.52
CA SER A 565 79.59 -15.46 46.20
C SER A 565 80.00 -16.43 47.30
N TYR A 566 80.56 -17.58 46.92
CA TYR A 566 81.20 -18.49 47.87
C TYR A 566 82.61 -18.01 48.20
N ASN A 567 83.31 -17.35 47.25
CA ASN A 567 84.72 -16.98 47.40
C ASN A 567 84.97 -15.59 48.00
N TYR A 568 83.98 -14.68 48.04
CA TYR A 568 84.15 -13.29 48.45
C TYR A 568 83.13 -12.86 49.51
N ASN A 569 83.59 -12.03 50.44
CA ASN A 569 82.76 -11.24 51.35
C ASN A 569 82.54 -9.84 50.76
N PHE A 570 81.40 -9.23 51.10
CA PHE A 570 80.96 -7.97 50.55
C PHE A 570 81.05 -6.84 51.57
N SER A 571 81.37 -5.64 51.11
CA SER A 571 81.28 -4.42 51.90
C SER A 571 80.82 -3.24 51.05
N ALA A 572 80.48 -2.13 51.71
CA ALA A 572 80.04 -0.93 51.02
C ALA A 572 81.16 -0.32 50.14
N GLY A 573 80.86 -0.18 48.84
CA GLY A 573 81.66 0.56 47.87
C GLY A 573 81.27 2.04 47.78
N GLU A 574 81.60 2.70 46.68
CA GLU A 574 81.24 4.10 46.46
C GLU A 574 79.74 4.28 46.15
N GLY A 575 79.22 5.49 46.32
CA GLY A 575 77.83 5.83 46.03
C GLY A 575 76.83 5.51 47.15
N SER A 576 75.54 5.58 46.84
CA SER A 576 74.44 5.20 47.73
C SER A 576 73.26 4.66 46.91
N THR A 577 72.58 3.66 47.47
CA THR A 577 71.36 3.12 46.85
C THR A 577 70.22 4.09 47.10
N GLY A 578 69.59 4.60 46.04
CA GLY A 578 68.53 5.60 46.12
C GLY A 578 67.73 5.68 44.82
N CYS A 579 66.57 6.33 44.87
CA CYS A 579 65.73 6.55 43.68
C CYS A 579 65.09 7.92 43.70
N ASN A 580 65.32 8.71 42.64
CA ASN A 580 64.56 9.92 42.37
C ASN A 580 63.36 9.59 41.50
N PHE A 581 62.16 9.84 42.02
CA PHE A 581 60.92 9.82 41.25
C PHE A 581 60.66 11.19 40.66
N THR A 582 60.28 11.25 39.38
CA THR A 582 59.68 12.42 38.77
C THR A 582 58.34 12.03 38.18
N LEU A 583 57.27 12.58 38.76
CA LEU A 583 55.92 12.45 38.22
C LEU A 583 55.69 13.58 37.22
N PHE A 584 55.35 13.20 36.00
CA PHE A 584 54.95 14.10 34.95
C PHE A 584 53.44 14.03 34.73
N ARG A 585 52.84 15.15 34.32
CA ARG A 585 51.44 15.27 33.94
C ARG A 585 51.32 15.88 32.55
N ARG A 586 50.40 15.35 31.75
CA ARG A 586 49.90 15.95 30.51
C ARG A 586 48.42 16.31 30.66
N LEU A 587 48.02 17.52 30.28
CA LEU A 587 46.62 17.97 30.24
C LEU A 587 46.15 18.02 28.78
N GLY A 588 45.14 17.25 28.42
CA GLY A 588 44.68 17.17 27.03
C GLY A 588 45.82 16.80 26.07
N ASN A 589 46.07 17.69 25.11
CA ASN A 589 47.14 17.55 24.12
C ASN A 589 48.39 18.40 24.45
N ASP A 590 48.40 19.11 25.58
CA ASP A 590 49.47 20.02 25.98
C ASP A 590 50.81 19.30 26.16
N ALA A 591 51.90 20.06 26.32
CA ALA A 591 53.20 19.49 26.67
C ALA A 591 53.16 18.83 28.07
N GLU A 592 53.99 17.80 28.25
CA GLU A 592 54.14 17.13 29.53
C GLU A 592 54.97 17.98 30.49
N VAL A 593 54.50 18.16 31.72
CA VAL A 593 55.16 18.98 32.75
C VAL A 593 55.46 18.15 34.02
N PRO A 594 56.63 18.31 34.66
CA PRO A 594 56.90 17.69 35.95
C PRO A 594 56.03 18.34 37.03
N VAL A 595 55.31 17.52 37.80
CA VAL A 595 54.36 17.99 38.83
C VAL A 595 54.76 17.59 40.25
N HIS A 596 55.58 16.55 40.41
CA HIS A 596 56.06 16.12 41.72
C HIS A 596 57.41 15.40 41.59
N THR A 597 58.29 15.61 42.56
CA THR A 597 59.56 14.89 42.69
C THR A 597 59.70 14.36 44.11
N PHE A 598 60.12 13.11 44.24
CA PHE A 598 60.31 12.45 45.53
C PHE A 598 61.61 11.65 45.52
N TYR A 599 62.41 11.77 46.57
CA TYR A 599 63.63 10.97 46.74
C TYR A 599 63.39 9.88 47.78
N LEU A 600 63.63 8.63 47.39
CA LEU A 600 63.61 7.46 48.26
C LEU A 600 65.03 7.00 48.53
N LEU A 601 65.42 6.95 49.80
CA LEU A 601 66.68 6.34 50.21
C LEU A 601 66.52 4.81 50.25
N GLY A 602 67.46 4.09 49.64
CA GLY A 602 67.52 2.64 49.67
C GLY A 602 68.44 2.12 50.76
N VAL A 603 68.46 0.80 50.91
CA VAL A 603 69.31 0.09 51.87
C VAL A 603 70.23 -0.87 51.12
N ALA A 604 71.46 -1.01 51.60
CA ALA A 604 72.37 -2.08 51.22
C ALA A 604 72.71 -2.90 52.48
N SER A 605 72.48 -4.21 52.45
CA SER A 605 72.79 -5.16 53.52
C SER A 605 73.80 -6.19 53.06
N TYR A 606 74.59 -6.71 53.99
CA TYR A 606 75.67 -7.65 53.72
C TYR A 606 75.64 -8.79 54.73
N ASP A 607 75.57 -10.02 54.23
CA ASP A 607 75.66 -11.24 55.03
C ASP A 607 76.95 -11.97 54.63
N ASN A 608 77.97 -11.87 55.49
CA ASN A 608 79.31 -12.37 55.21
C ASN A 608 79.64 -13.57 56.10
N TYR A 609 80.36 -14.53 55.52
CA TYR A 609 80.73 -15.77 56.21
C TYR A 609 82.23 -16.02 56.07
N GLY A 610 82.82 -16.65 57.08
CA GLY A 610 84.26 -16.93 57.11
C GLY A 610 84.66 -18.13 56.25
N SER A 611 83.73 -19.08 56.05
CA SER A 611 83.97 -20.30 55.27
C SER A 611 83.72 -20.09 53.77
N VAL A 612 84.45 -20.85 52.95
CA VAL A 612 84.23 -20.95 51.49
C VAL A 612 83.05 -21.87 51.15
N ASP A 613 82.57 -22.66 52.11
CA ASP A 613 81.38 -23.51 51.95
C ASP A 613 80.06 -22.75 52.19
N ASP A 614 80.14 -21.57 52.82
CA ASP A 614 78.98 -20.73 53.13
C ASP A 614 78.85 -19.59 52.11
N LEU A 615 77.64 -19.41 51.57
CA LEU A 615 77.36 -18.38 50.56
C LEU A 615 77.21 -17.01 51.20
N SER A 616 78.09 -16.07 50.86
CA SER A 616 77.94 -14.67 51.28
C SER A 616 77.04 -13.92 50.30
N SER A 617 76.33 -12.91 50.79
CA SER A 617 75.42 -12.12 49.95
C SER A 617 75.50 -10.63 50.26
N ALA A 618 75.24 -9.82 49.24
CA ALA A 618 75.00 -8.40 49.36
C ALA A 618 73.69 -8.05 48.65
N THR A 619 72.77 -7.41 49.37
CA THR A 619 71.44 -7.10 48.87
C THR A 619 71.22 -5.59 48.88
N ARG A 620 70.79 -5.03 47.75
CA ARG A 620 70.29 -3.65 47.64
C ARG A 620 68.78 -3.70 47.53
N SER A 621 68.09 -2.88 48.31
CA SER A 621 66.64 -2.81 48.29
C SER A 621 66.15 -1.36 48.22
N LEU A 622 65.15 -1.12 47.36
CA LEU A 622 64.36 0.11 47.30
C LEU A 622 62.89 -0.29 47.42
N ASN A 623 62.28 0.02 48.55
CA ASN A 623 60.86 -0.20 48.75
C ASN A 623 60.24 1.08 49.31
N GLY A 624 59.28 1.64 48.59
CA GLY A 624 58.65 2.87 49.02
C GLY A 624 57.60 3.38 48.05
N SER A 625 56.79 4.30 48.53
CA SER A 625 55.75 4.97 47.75
C SER A 625 55.62 6.42 48.14
N PHE A 626 55.04 7.22 47.24
CA PHE A 626 54.58 8.56 47.52
C PHE A 626 53.14 8.71 47.03
N THR A 627 52.41 9.65 47.64
CA THR A 627 51.07 10.04 47.20
C THR A 627 51.11 11.51 46.77
N PHE A 628 50.59 11.78 45.59
CA PHE A 628 50.42 13.12 45.05
C PHE A 628 48.95 13.36 44.71
N VAL A 629 48.36 14.42 45.28
CA VAL A 629 47.01 14.85 44.92
C VAL A 629 47.15 15.98 43.90
N ASP A 630 46.73 15.73 42.66
CA ASP A 630 46.78 16.73 41.60
C ASP A 630 45.72 17.83 41.85
N PRO A 631 46.14 19.07 42.16
CA PRO A 631 45.21 20.13 42.55
C PRO A 631 44.51 20.79 41.35
N VAL A 632 44.83 20.40 40.11
CA VAL A 632 44.26 21.04 38.92
C VAL A 632 42.77 20.73 38.81
N LYS A 633 41.96 21.77 38.75
CA LYS A 633 40.51 21.71 38.53
C LYS A 633 40.18 21.88 37.05
N SER A 634 40.50 20.87 36.25
CA SER A 634 40.28 20.88 34.80
C SER A 634 39.34 19.76 34.34
N THR A 635 38.53 20.04 33.32
CA THR A 635 37.71 19.06 32.60
C THR A 635 38.48 18.34 31.49
N LEU A 636 39.69 18.80 31.15
CA LEU A 636 40.55 18.14 30.17
C LEU A 636 41.12 16.83 30.73
N PRO A 637 41.32 15.80 29.89
CA PRO A 637 41.89 14.53 30.32
C PRO A 637 43.33 14.70 30.82
N ARG A 638 43.71 13.93 31.84
CA ARG A 638 45.04 13.93 32.47
C ARG A 638 45.74 12.60 32.24
N THR A 639 46.96 12.66 31.75
CA THR A 639 47.86 11.49 31.64
C THR A 639 49.02 11.71 32.59
N TYR A 640 49.41 10.66 33.33
CA TYR A 640 50.51 10.71 34.28
C TYR A 640 51.60 9.73 33.86
N ARG A 641 52.85 10.18 33.89
CA ARG A 641 54.02 9.33 33.69
C ARG A 641 54.95 9.43 34.88
N LEU A 642 55.20 8.31 35.52
CA LEU A 642 56.17 8.22 36.59
C LEU A 642 57.49 7.75 35.99
N ALA A 643 58.55 8.55 36.16
CA ALA A 643 59.91 8.18 35.80
C ALA A 643 60.78 8.03 37.05
N THR A 644 61.73 7.10 37.00
CA THR A 644 62.71 6.88 38.06
C THR A 644 64.12 7.14 37.55
N ALA A 645 64.98 7.62 38.44
CA ALA A 645 66.43 7.64 38.28
C ALA A 645 67.05 7.00 39.52
N ILE A 646 67.52 5.76 39.37
CA ILE A 646 68.06 4.93 40.44
C ILE A 646 69.57 5.08 40.48
N THR A 647 70.10 5.30 41.68
CA THR A 647 71.52 5.21 41.99
C THR A 647 71.79 3.94 42.80
N TYR A 648 72.96 3.35 42.60
CA TYR A 648 73.37 2.13 43.29
C TYR A 648 74.59 2.42 44.18
N GLN A 649 74.60 1.85 45.38
CA GLN A 649 75.83 1.69 46.16
C GLN A 649 76.66 0.58 45.51
N GLU A 650 77.90 0.82 45.11
CA GLU A 650 78.76 -0.26 44.62
C GLU A 650 79.03 -1.30 45.72
N PHE A 651 79.31 -2.55 45.35
CA PHE A 651 79.77 -3.57 46.27
C PHE A 651 81.27 -3.78 46.11
N LYS A 652 81.99 -3.76 47.24
CA LYS A 652 83.41 -4.11 47.29
C LYS A 652 83.55 -5.58 47.67
N TYR A 653 84.36 -6.30 46.89
CA TYR A 653 84.61 -7.73 47.09
C TYR A 653 85.93 -7.94 47.82
N THR A 654 85.89 -8.59 48.97
CA THR A 654 87.07 -9.01 49.73
C THR A 654 87.17 -10.53 49.70
N LYS A 655 88.24 -11.05 49.12
CA LYS A 655 88.45 -12.49 48.96
C LYS A 655 88.49 -13.19 50.33
N LYS A 656 87.78 -14.31 50.47
CA LYS A 656 87.83 -15.15 51.68
C LYS A 656 89.15 -15.90 51.78
N ILE A 657 89.54 -16.22 53.01
CA ILE A 657 90.74 -17.00 53.29
C ILE A 657 90.55 -18.42 52.76
N GLY A 658 91.46 -18.90 51.90
CA GLY A 658 91.39 -20.24 51.30
C GLY A 658 90.60 -20.33 49.98
N ALA A 659 89.94 -19.26 49.53
CA ALA A 659 89.20 -19.27 48.26
C ALA A 659 90.12 -19.25 47.02
N PRO A 660 89.72 -19.79 45.86
CA PRO A 660 90.42 -19.61 44.59
C PRO A 660 90.39 -18.13 44.13
N PRO A 661 91.36 -17.66 43.32
CA PRO A 661 91.40 -16.27 42.83
C PRO A 661 90.43 -16.05 41.65
N VAL A 662 89.23 -16.62 41.70
CA VAL A 662 88.21 -16.53 40.66
C VAL A 662 86.97 -15.88 41.27
N LEU A 663 86.52 -14.79 40.65
CA LEU A 663 85.31 -14.09 41.04
C LEU A 663 84.07 -14.90 40.60
N ASP A 664 83.34 -15.44 41.57
CA ASP A 664 82.15 -16.28 41.39
C ASP A 664 80.90 -15.51 41.84
N LEU A 665 80.50 -14.51 41.05
CA LEU A 665 79.28 -13.77 41.35
C LEU A 665 78.05 -14.49 40.79
N GLY A 666 77.15 -14.87 41.70
CA GLY A 666 75.77 -15.22 41.40
C GLY A 666 74.82 -14.12 41.87
N GLY A 667 73.51 -14.32 41.68
CA GLY A 667 72.51 -13.40 42.21
C GLY A 667 71.24 -13.31 41.37
N ALA A 668 70.30 -12.51 41.87
CA ALA A 668 69.03 -12.22 41.21
C ALA A 668 68.65 -10.75 41.42
N SER A 669 67.95 -10.19 40.44
CA SER A 669 67.41 -8.84 40.53
C SER A 669 65.95 -8.80 40.10
N GLY A 670 65.18 -7.96 40.76
CA GLY A 670 63.78 -7.70 40.48
C GLY A 670 63.49 -6.22 40.67
N GLN A 671 62.67 -5.66 39.78
CA GLN A 671 62.20 -4.30 39.89
C GLN A 671 60.74 -4.23 39.46
N ARG A 672 59.94 -3.52 40.23
CA ARG A 672 58.55 -3.23 39.93
C ARG A 672 58.28 -1.76 40.17
N LEU A 673 58.13 -1.01 39.09
CA LEU A 673 57.64 0.36 39.14
C LEU A 673 56.13 0.35 38.93
N THR A 674 55.37 0.91 39.87
CA THR A 674 53.91 0.94 39.80
C THR A 674 53.42 2.38 39.90
N ILE A 675 52.44 2.72 39.06
CA ILE A 675 51.63 3.93 39.24
C ILE A 675 50.17 3.52 39.39
N ILE A 676 49.53 4.03 40.43
CA ILE A 676 48.10 3.83 40.71
C ILE A 676 47.45 5.20 40.68
N THR A 677 46.35 5.29 39.96
CA THR A 677 45.52 6.49 39.90
C THR A 677 44.16 6.16 40.48
N THR A 678 43.71 7.02 41.38
CA THR A 678 42.39 6.95 42.00
C THR A 678 41.75 8.32 41.89
N GLU A 679 40.54 8.33 41.35
CA GLU A 679 39.64 9.48 41.40
C GLU A 679 38.75 9.40 42.64
#